data_AF-A0A482WS12-F1
#
_entry.id   AF-A0A482WS12-F1
#
_cell.length_a   1.000
_cell.length_b   1.000
_cell.length_c   1.000
_cell.angle_alpha   90.00
_cell.angle_beta   90.00
_cell.angle_gamma   90.00
#
_symmetry.space_group_name_H-M   'P 1'
#
loop_
_entity.id
_entity.type
_entity.pdbx_description
1 polymer ?
#
loop_
_entity_poly.entity_id
_entity_poly.type
_entity_poly.pdbx_seq_one_letter_code
_entity_poly.pdbx_strand_id
1 'polypeptide(L)'
;MGLITVILTEPHNAASSYRDLTLVTRDGLTMALASLSQLVLERWQRMSSVAHAQMVWLLRQLVRNAVQGTDTLAWNLMRLAAGGDLSAANLALVEGLLDRLARKVPAAAGLRCLHVSAPDEDHGGTALVALRQKEVVFTTTLLRDKFADCLVIGRDLVRLLQNVARIPEYERLWHDMLHIPKTLAPNFTGVLQLLQSRTSRRFLQSRLTPDMERKMVFLTSSVRFGNHKRYQDWFQRQYLALPESQTLRCDLIRFIVGVIHPTNELLCSDIIPRWAVIGWLLTSCTSNVAAANAKLALFYDWLFFEPDKDNIMNIEPAILVMHHSMRSHPAVTTTLLDFLCRIIGAFYPPLQDKVRQGIYCSLRQILEKRVLPTLYPLFDYPKLDRELKTLIRETFVEFCFPIEGGRIDDIKDDYEPSEEGLTNHQSINNHHHLHHSEPTFSDDETEATPILKRADDDDDDDVPLGERMLRGSGGGSESAKPKGRVKGTPPPDIRRLMNARSPPPAEEEGGGGAARGLEGKLRSAVLRLQAETDNEAKCEAMERITQYVIQDEEESDSETLAVLAQRLCSVLHEQICARIFPETLTDETLDDSISQPLFVLMRSVSELSDEDSRRLPLISLLVEMCAHEPRIGYLLLYYLHASKATETASDSSACAAADLCSSIDANKLTSKTKSQVYKDYCMALDKDFSKNLLSDLQACQDDDLQMFCWLIPGIYSTFPEAALGNGN
;
A
#
# COMPACT_ATOMS: atom_id res chain seq x y z
N MET A 1 1.44 -6.79 31.91
CA MET A 1 0.22 -7.26 31.21
C MET A 1 -0.92 -7.63 32.14
N GLY A 2 -0.76 -8.53 33.13
CA GLY A 2 -1.85 -8.89 34.04
C GLY A 2 -2.57 -7.70 34.72
N LEU A 3 -1.81 -6.71 35.22
CA LEU A 3 -2.38 -5.49 35.79
C LEU A 3 -3.19 -4.66 34.78
N ILE A 4 -2.79 -4.66 33.49
CA ILE A 4 -3.56 -3.97 32.43
C ILE A 4 -4.90 -4.66 32.22
N THR A 5 -4.92 -6.00 32.23
CA THR A 5 -6.17 -6.76 32.14
C THR A 5 -7.10 -6.38 33.28
N VAL A 6 -6.62 -6.39 34.54
CA VAL A 6 -7.41 -5.97 35.72
C VAL A 6 -7.91 -4.54 35.57
N ILE A 7 -7.07 -3.61 35.12
CA ILE A 7 -7.50 -2.22 34.85
C ILE A 7 -8.65 -2.17 33.83
N LEU A 8 -8.60 -2.97 32.77
CA LEU A 8 -9.60 -2.96 31.70
C LEU A 8 -10.88 -3.72 32.07
N THR A 9 -10.82 -4.73 32.95
CA THR A 9 -11.97 -5.61 33.24
C THR A 9 -12.61 -5.37 34.61
N GLU A 10 -11.88 -4.82 35.58
CA GLU A 10 -12.31 -4.68 36.97
C GLU A 10 -12.23 -3.21 37.45
N PRO A 11 -13.24 -2.38 37.18
CA PRO A 11 -13.23 -0.95 37.52
C PRO A 11 -12.91 -0.64 38.99
N HIS A 12 -13.37 -1.50 39.91
CA HIS A 12 -13.13 -1.35 41.35
C HIS A 12 -11.64 -1.49 41.72
N ASN A 13 -10.89 -2.31 40.97
CA ASN A 13 -9.46 -2.58 41.19
C ASN A 13 -8.55 -1.76 40.27
N ALA A 14 -9.11 -0.97 39.36
CA ALA A 14 -8.34 -0.26 38.34
C ALA A 14 -7.37 0.78 38.94
N ALA A 15 -7.79 1.52 39.96
CA ALA A 15 -6.96 2.57 40.57
C ALA A 15 -5.76 1.99 41.33
N SER A 16 -5.96 0.94 42.13
CA SER A 16 -4.87 0.23 42.80
C SER A 16 -3.94 -0.42 41.79
N SER A 17 -4.49 -1.13 40.81
CA SER A 17 -3.71 -1.82 39.77
C SER A 17 -2.91 -0.86 38.90
N TYR A 18 -3.42 0.34 38.61
CA TYR A 18 -2.67 1.37 37.89
C TYR A 18 -1.50 1.91 38.72
N ARG A 19 -1.71 2.17 40.01
CA ARG A 19 -0.63 2.54 40.91
C ARG A 19 0.44 1.44 40.95
N ASP A 20 0.02 0.19 41.12
CA ASP A 20 0.95 -0.93 41.18
C ASP A 20 1.71 -1.09 39.85
N LEU A 21 1.03 -0.90 38.71
CA LEU A 21 1.63 -0.90 37.37
C LEU A 21 2.71 0.19 37.25
N THR A 22 2.44 1.40 37.73
CA THR A 22 3.41 2.50 37.73
C THR A 22 4.60 2.28 38.68
N LEU A 23 4.45 1.44 39.71
CA LEU A 23 5.53 1.11 40.65
C LEU A 23 6.44 -0.01 40.12
N VAL A 24 5.88 -1.00 39.43
CA VAL A 24 6.65 -2.17 38.96
C VAL A 24 7.24 -1.99 37.57
N THR A 25 6.77 -1.00 36.81
CA THR A 25 7.25 -0.74 35.45
C THR A 25 8.72 -0.33 35.45
N ARG A 26 9.50 -0.87 34.51
CA ARG A 26 10.95 -0.58 34.35
C ARG A 26 11.27 0.10 33.01
N ASP A 27 10.29 0.20 32.13
CA ASP A 27 10.41 0.71 30.76
C ASP A 27 9.57 1.98 30.54
N GLY A 28 9.16 2.67 31.61
CA GLY A 28 8.32 3.86 31.49
C GLY A 28 6.93 3.58 30.89
N LEU A 29 6.43 2.34 30.98
CA LEU A 29 5.15 1.88 30.40
C LEU A 29 5.16 1.72 28.87
N THR A 30 6.32 1.71 28.22
CA THR A 30 6.41 1.53 26.76
C THR A 30 5.71 0.25 26.28
N MET A 31 5.98 -0.89 26.90
CA MET A 31 5.32 -2.16 26.56
C MET A 31 3.81 -2.12 26.82
N ALA A 32 3.39 -1.47 27.91
CA ALA A 32 1.98 -1.32 28.22
C ALA A 32 1.26 -0.51 27.13
N LEU A 33 1.82 0.62 26.70
CA LEU A 33 1.27 1.48 25.66
C LEU A 33 1.26 0.78 24.28
N ALA A 34 2.30 0.01 23.96
CA ALA A 34 2.34 -0.78 22.73
C ALA A 34 1.20 -1.80 22.69
N SER A 35 1.02 -2.58 23.77
CA SER A 35 -0.08 -3.57 23.85
C SER A 35 -1.46 -2.93 23.87
N LEU A 36 -1.64 -1.79 24.56
CA LEU A 36 -2.91 -1.05 24.54
C LEU A 36 -3.22 -0.54 23.12
N SER A 37 -2.21 -0.01 22.42
CA SER A 37 -2.37 0.47 21.04
C SER A 37 -2.77 -0.66 20.09
N GLN A 38 -2.11 -1.82 20.20
CA GLN A 38 -2.46 -3.00 19.42
C GLN A 38 -3.88 -3.48 19.71
N LEU A 39 -4.28 -3.52 20.99
CA LEU A 39 -5.63 -3.92 21.39
C LEU A 39 -6.70 -2.98 20.80
N VAL A 40 -6.45 -1.68 20.83
CA VAL A 40 -7.31 -0.63 20.24
C VAL A 40 -7.43 -0.81 18.72
N LEU A 41 -6.34 -1.09 18.01
CA LEU A 41 -6.36 -1.22 16.55
C LEU A 41 -6.97 -2.54 16.06
N GLU A 42 -6.69 -3.66 16.73
CA GLU A 42 -7.06 -4.99 16.25
C GLU A 42 -8.36 -5.54 16.86
N ARG A 43 -8.67 -5.17 18.10
CA ARG A 43 -9.67 -5.87 18.92
C ARG A 43 -10.77 -4.97 19.50
N TRP A 44 -10.77 -3.67 19.24
CA TRP A 44 -11.76 -2.74 19.81
C TRP A 44 -13.21 -3.19 19.69
N GLN A 45 -13.63 -3.64 18.49
CA GLN A 45 -15.01 -4.10 18.25
C GLN A 45 -15.38 -5.37 19.05
N ARG A 46 -14.40 -6.12 19.56
CA ARG A 46 -14.60 -7.34 20.36
C ARG A 46 -14.49 -7.10 21.86
N MET A 47 -14.14 -5.89 22.29
CA MET A 47 -14.03 -5.53 23.70
C MET A 47 -15.41 -5.30 24.32
N SER A 48 -15.53 -5.58 25.62
CA SER A 48 -16.75 -5.28 26.38
C SER A 48 -16.93 -3.78 26.59
N SER A 49 -18.15 -3.34 26.87
CA SER A 49 -18.45 -1.95 27.22
C SER A 49 -17.67 -1.46 28.44
N VAL A 50 -17.43 -2.35 29.42
CA VAL A 50 -16.58 -2.07 30.58
C VAL A 50 -15.15 -1.76 30.13
N ALA A 51 -14.59 -2.57 29.24
CA ALA A 51 -13.23 -2.38 28.74
C ALA A 51 -13.10 -1.12 27.88
N HIS A 52 -14.13 -0.73 27.12
CA HIS A 52 -14.15 0.57 26.42
C HIS A 52 -14.10 1.74 27.40
N ALA A 53 -14.96 1.73 28.42
CA ALA A 53 -14.99 2.79 29.44
C ALA A 53 -13.67 2.85 30.24
N GLN A 54 -13.11 1.69 30.59
CA GLN A 54 -11.84 1.60 31.30
C GLN A 54 -10.64 2.00 30.44
N MET A 55 -10.67 1.77 29.12
CA MET A 55 -9.63 2.26 28.21
C MET A 55 -9.59 3.80 28.19
N VAL A 56 -10.75 4.45 28.12
CA VAL A 56 -10.85 5.91 28.21
C VAL A 56 -10.42 6.40 29.60
N TRP A 57 -10.80 5.70 30.67
CA TRP A 57 -10.31 6.01 32.02
C TRP A 57 -8.78 5.91 32.12
N LEU A 58 -8.18 4.84 31.58
CA LEU A 58 -6.74 4.63 31.59
C LEU A 58 -6.01 5.69 30.80
N LEU A 59 -6.49 6.04 29.60
CA LEU A 59 -5.97 7.16 28.81
C LEU A 59 -5.94 8.45 29.64
N ARG A 60 -7.02 8.75 30.38
CA ARG A 60 -7.06 9.94 31.24
C ARG A 60 -5.99 9.90 32.33
N GLN A 61 -5.71 8.74 32.93
CA GLN A 61 -4.66 8.62 33.94
C GLN A 61 -3.26 8.79 33.33
N LEU A 62 -3.01 8.22 32.15
CA LEU A 62 -1.75 8.33 31.42
C LEU A 62 -1.45 9.79 31.04
N VAL A 63 -2.45 10.50 30.50
CA VAL A 63 -2.35 11.93 30.16
C VAL A 63 -2.12 12.78 31.42
N ARG A 64 -2.84 12.50 32.51
CA ARG A 64 -2.69 13.21 33.79
C ARG A 64 -1.28 13.08 34.35
N ASN A 65 -0.67 11.91 34.21
CA ASN A 65 0.67 11.63 34.68
C ASN A 65 1.77 11.95 33.65
N ALA A 66 1.41 12.54 32.50
CA ALA A 66 2.33 12.92 31.43
C ALA A 66 3.25 11.77 30.97
N VAL A 67 2.69 10.56 30.86
CA VAL A 67 3.42 9.38 30.37
C VAL A 67 3.80 9.58 28.90
N GLN A 68 5.07 9.39 28.57
CA GLN A 68 5.56 9.53 27.19
C GLN A 68 4.91 8.48 26.26
N GLY A 69 4.64 8.86 25.01
CA GLY A 69 4.01 7.96 24.02
C GLY A 69 2.48 7.87 24.12
N THR A 70 1.85 8.51 25.11
CA THR A 70 0.38 8.55 25.27
C THR A 70 -0.33 9.14 24.04
N ASP A 71 0.32 10.04 23.32
CA ASP A 71 -0.25 10.70 22.13
C ASP A 71 -0.63 9.69 21.04
N THR A 72 0.16 8.62 20.88
CA THR A 72 -0.09 7.54 19.91
C THR A 72 -1.35 6.76 20.28
N LEU A 73 -1.53 6.44 21.57
CA LEU A 73 -2.74 5.76 22.04
C LEU A 73 -3.97 6.67 21.89
N ALA A 74 -3.84 7.95 22.23
CA ALA A 74 -4.90 8.94 22.01
C ALA A 74 -5.28 9.02 20.53
N TRP A 75 -4.29 9.08 19.64
CA TRP A 75 -4.47 9.08 18.19
C TRP A 75 -5.27 7.86 17.72
N ASN A 76 -4.86 6.66 18.12
CA ASN A 76 -5.54 5.42 17.76
C ASN A 76 -6.99 5.36 18.28
N LEU A 77 -7.24 5.85 19.50
CA LEU A 77 -8.59 5.92 20.06
C LEU A 77 -9.47 6.94 19.33
N MET A 78 -8.93 8.10 18.98
CA MET A 78 -9.63 9.06 18.15
C MET A 78 -9.98 8.46 16.80
N ARG A 79 -9.07 7.67 16.19
CA ARG A 79 -9.35 6.95 14.95
C ARG A 79 -10.53 5.97 15.04
N LEU A 80 -11.01 5.63 16.23
CA LEU A 80 -12.20 4.79 16.42
C LEU A 80 -13.50 5.58 16.55
N ALA A 81 -13.45 6.88 16.85
CA ALA A 81 -14.62 7.75 16.92
C ALA A 81 -15.22 8.00 15.52
N ALA A 82 -16.03 7.07 15.03
CA ALA A 82 -16.46 6.99 13.65
C ALA A 82 -17.38 8.17 13.27
N GLY A 83 -17.10 8.79 12.12
CA GLY A 83 -18.01 9.77 11.53
C GLY A 83 -19.28 9.10 10.99
N GLY A 84 -20.43 9.73 11.21
CA GLY A 84 -21.72 9.21 10.73
C GLY A 84 -22.28 8.02 11.52
N ASP A 85 -21.75 7.75 12.72
CA ASP A 85 -22.22 6.71 13.64
C ASP A 85 -22.73 7.38 14.94
N LEU A 86 -24.05 7.34 15.16
CA LEU A 86 -24.68 7.89 16.37
C LEU A 86 -24.98 6.82 17.44
N SER A 87 -24.32 5.66 17.38
CA SER A 87 -24.46 4.64 18.41
C SER A 87 -23.98 5.15 19.78
N ALA A 88 -24.64 4.70 20.85
CA ALA A 88 -24.30 5.12 22.21
C ALA A 88 -22.84 4.85 22.58
N ALA A 89 -22.25 3.77 22.05
CA ALA A 89 -20.83 3.45 22.24
C ALA A 89 -19.90 4.47 21.57
N ASN A 90 -20.20 4.88 20.34
CA ASN A 90 -19.42 5.89 19.64
C ASN A 90 -19.53 7.26 20.32
N LEU A 91 -20.74 7.66 20.69
CA LEU A 91 -20.99 8.92 21.40
C LEU A 91 -20.28 8.99 22.76
N ALA A 92 -20.30 7.89 23.53
CA ALA A 92 -19.60 7.81 24.81
C ALA A 92 -18.07 7.88 24.64
N LEU A 93 -17.52 7.30 23.56
CA LEU A 93 -16.11 7.44 23.21
C LEU A 93 -15.78 8.89 22.88
N VAL A 94 -16.55 9.54 22.01
CA VAL A 94 -16.37 10.96 21.64
C VAL A 94 -16.40 11.85 22.87
N GLU A 95 -17.42 11.73 23.71
CA GLU A 95 -17.53 12.51 24.94
C GLU A 95 -16.35 12.27 25.89
N GLY A 96 -15.97 11.00 26.08
CA GLY A 96 -14.86 10.62 26.95
C GLY A 96 -13.49 11.14 26.48
N LEU A 97 -13.31 11.27 25.16
CA LEU A 97 -12.12 11.86 24.54
C LEU A 97 -12.11 13.39 24.72
N LEU A 98 -13.24 14.08 24.54
CA LEU A 98 -13.35 15.54 24.68
C LEU A 98 -13.05 16.05 26.09
N ASP A 99 -13.54 15.37 27.12
CA ASP A 99 -13.53 15.88 28.49
C ASP A 99 -12.12 16.14 29.07
N ARG A 100 -11.03 15.58 28.49
CA ARG A 100 -9.63 15.83 28.94
C ARG A 100 -8.51 15.80 27.89
N LEU A 101 -8.78 15.52 26.60
CA LEU A 101 -7.74 15.64 25.55
C LEU A 101 -7.46 17.10 25.12
N ALA A 102 -8.26 18.06 25.60
CA ALA A 102 -8.25 19.46 25.17
C ALA A 102 -6.97 20.26 25.40
N ARG A 103 -6.01 19.75 26.19
CA ARG A 103 -4.83 20.54 26.60
C ARG A 103 -3.48 20.01 26.12
N LYS A 104 -3.40 18.76 25.64
CA LYS A 104 -2.11 18.12 25.33
C LYS A 104 -2.06 17.34 24.02
N VAL A 105 -3.17 17.13 23.33
CA VAL A 105 -3.16 16.36 22.08
C VAL A 105 -2.79 17.27 20.90
N PRO A 106 -1.97 16.81 19.94
CA PRO A 106 -1.61 17.56 18.74
C PRO A 106 -2.84 18.10 17.99
N ALA A 107 -2.72 19.27 17.34
CA ALA A 107 -3.80 19.93 16.56
C ALA A 107 -4.55 18.98 15.58
N ALA A 108 -3.83 17.97 15.08
CA ALA A 108 -4.34 16.87 14.26
C ALA A 108 -5.57 16.14 14.84
N ALA A 109 -5.70 16.12 16.16
CA ALA A 109 -6.76 15.46 16.92
C ALA A 109 -8.11 16.16 16.88
N GLY A 110 -8.11 17.49 16.89
CA GLY A 110 -9.35 18.27 16.98
C GLY A 110 -10.20 18.17 15.73
N LEU A 111 -9.60 17.85 14.59
CA LEU A 111 -10.30 17.69 13.32
C LEU A 111 -11.33 16.57 13.36
N ARG A 112 -11.13 15.50 14.14
CA ARG A 112 -12.10 14.39 14.21
C ARG A 112 -13.41 14.77 14.90
N CYS A 113 -13.33 15.69 15.86
CA CYS A 113 -14.47 16.20 16.60
C CYS A 113 -15.36 17.13 15.75
N LEU A 114 -14.90 17.61 14.59
CA LEU A 114 -15.75 18.42 13.70
C LEU A 114 -16.89 17.61 13.05
N HIS A 115 -16.86 16.27 13.09
CA HIS A 115 -17.84 15.45 12.36
C HIS A 115 -19.16 15.22 13.05
N VAL A 116 -19.18 15.16 14.37
CA VAL A 116 -20.43 15.08 15.14
C VAL A 116 -21.13 16.46 15.18
N SER A 117 -20.42 17.51 14.75
CA SER A 117 -20.92 18.88 14.64
C SER A 117 -21.50 19.25 13.27
N ALA A 118 -21.47 18.35 12.27
CA ALA A 118 -22.06 18.64 10.96
C ALA A 118 -23.60 18.75 11.09
N PRO A 119 -24.19 19.87 10.66
CA PRO A 119 -25.62 20.11 10.82
C PRO A 119 -26.40 19.29 9.79
N ASP A 120 -27.26 18.40 10.27
CA ASP A 120 -28.57 18.30 9.64
C ASP A 120 -29.53 19.04 10.55
N GLU A 121 -30.06 20.16 10.04
CA GLU A 121 -31.02 21.04 10.71
C GLU A 121 -32.32 20.33 11.13
N ASP A 122 -32.52 19.06 10.76
CA ASP A 122 -33.79 18.35 10.93
C ASP A 122 -33.74 17.04 11.77
N HIS A 123 -32.57 16.52 12.15
CA HIS A 123 -32.49 15.16 12.75
C HIS A 123 -31.62 15.01 14.01
N GLY A 124 -30.96 16.09 14.45
CA GLY A 124 -30.22 16.10 15.72
C GLY A 124 -31.15 16.24 16.91
N GLY A 125 -31.64 15.12 17.45
CA GLY A 125 -32.45 15.12 18.67
C GLY A 125 -31.81 15.95 19.80
N THR A 126 -32.64 16.57 20.65
CA THR A 126 -32.24 17.43 21.78
C THR A 126 -31.15 16.84 22.68
N ALA A 127 -30.99 15.52 22.69
CA ALA A 127 -29.96 14.80 23.44
C ALA A 127 -28.51 15.06 22.98
N LEU A 128 -28.26 15.40 21.70
CA LEU A 128 -26.91 15.58 21.17
C LEU A 128 -26.38 17.01 21.24
N VAL A 129 -27.25 17.98 21.57
CA VAL A 129 -26.91 19.40 21.60
C VAL A 129 -25.79 19.69 22.62
N ALA A 130 -25.82 19.04 23.78
CA ALA A 130 -24.81 19.22 24.81
C ALA A 130 -23.42 18.71 24.36
N LEU A 131 -23.36 17.53 23.73
CA LEU A 131 -22.13 16.97 23.21
C LEU A 131 -21.57 17.82 22.07
N ARG A 132 -22.43 18.22 21.13
CA ARG A 132 -22.06 19.15 20.05
C ARG A 132 -21.48 20.45 20.60
N GLN A 133 -22.09 21.03 21.65
CA GLN A 133 -21.55 22.26 22.25
C GLN A 133 -20.17 22.02 22.87
N LYS A 134 -19.92 20.87 23.52
CA LYS A 134 -18.58 20.51 24.00
C LYS A 134 -17.56 20.45 22.86
N GLU A 135 -17.92 19.87 21.72
CA GLU A 135 -17.06 19.80 20.54
C GLU A 135 -16.76 21.17 19.95
N VAL A 136 -17.80 22.00 19.76
CA VAL A 136 -17.66 23.37 19.26
C VAL A 136 -16.72 24.16 20.17
N VAL A 137 -16.93 24.12 21.49
CA VAL A 137 -16.06 24.81 22.45
C VAL A 137 -14.63 24.27 22.37
N PHE A 138 -14.46 22.95 22.35
CA PHE A 138 -13.14 22.32 22.27
C PHE A 138 -12.37 22.76 21.01
N THR A 139 -12.99 22.61 19.85
CA THR A 139 -12.36 22.82 18.53
C THR A 139 -12.09 24.29 18.28
N THR A 140 -13.03 25.17 18.59
CA THR A 140 -12.84 26.62 18.43
C THR A 140 -11.80 27.17 19.41
N THR A 141 -11.73 26.65 20.65
CA THR A 141 -10.66 27.00 21.59
C THR A 141 -9.30 26.54 21.07
N LEU A 142 -9.19 25.29 20.59
CA LEU A 142 -7.95 24.78 20.01
C LEU A 142 -7.49 25.60 18.81
N LEU A 143 -8.40 25.92 17.89
CA LEU A 143 -8.10 26.71 16.70
C LEU A 143 -7.70 28.14 17.06
N ARG A 144 -8.29 28.76 18.09
CA ARG A 144 -7.93 30.12 18.51
C ARG A 144 -6.61 30.17 19.28
N ASP A 145 -6.37 29.21 20.17
CA ASP A 145 -5.19 29.21 21.05
C ASP A 145 -3.94 28.65 20.35
N LYS A 146 -4.13 27.76 19.37
CA LYS A 146 -3.04 27.01 18.70
C LYS A 146 -3.20 26.98 17.18
N PHE A 147 -3.60 28.08 16.57
CA PHE A 147 -3.83 28.13 15.12
C PHE A 147 -2.57 27.78 14.31
N ALA A 148 -1.38 28.20 14.77
CA ALA A 148 -0.11 27.89 14.11
C ALA A 148 0.13 26.38 14.00
N ASP A 149 -0.20 25.61 15.05
CA ASP A 149 -0.10 24.14 15.05
C ASP A 149 -1.13 23.50 14.11
N CYS A 150 -2.22 24.22 13.80
CA CYS A 150 -3.28 23.76 12.88
C CYS A 150 -2.95 24.04 11.40
N LEU A 151 -2.02 24.96 11.11
CA LEU A 151 -1.68 25.32 9.72
C LEU A 151 -1.16 24.12 8.92
N VAL A 152 -0.46 23.19 9.56
CA VAL A 152 0.10 21.98 8.95
C VAL A 152 -0.97 21.02 8.38
N ILE A 153 -2.25 21.25 8.71
CA ILE A 153 -3.37 20.49 8.13
C ILE A 153 -3.54 20.86 6.65
N GLY A 154 -3.30 22.12 6.28
CA GLY A 154 -3.47 22.60 4.91
C GLY A 154 -4.94 22.73 4.47
N ARG A 155 -5.18 22.55 3.18
CA ARG A 155 -6.45 22.89 2.51
C ARG A 155 -7.67 22.18 3.07
N ASP A 156 -7.55 20.94 3.55
CA ASP A 156 -8.70 20.22 4.12
C ASP A 156 -9.18 20.81 5.46
N LEU A 157 -8.40 21.65 6.14
CA LEU A 157 -8.90 22.42 7.28
C LEU A 157 -10.04 23.36 6.84
N VAL A 158 -9.85 24.03 5.71
CA VAL A 158 -10.85 24.93 5.11
C VAL A 158 -12.11 24.13 4.76
N ARG A 159 -11.94 22.94 4.16
CA ARG A 159 -13.05 22.02 3.83
C ARG A 159 -13.87 21.62 5.05
N LEU A 160 -13.21 21.38 6.19
CA LEU A 160 -13.89 20.96 7.41
C LEU A 160 -14.62 22.14 8.07
N LEU A 161 -13.99 23.32 8.08
CA LEU A 161 -14.59 24.54 8.63
C LEU A 161 -15.79 25.05 7.81
N GLN A 162 -15.82 24.81 6.50
CA GLN A 162 -16.92 25.27 5.65
C GLN A 162 -18.23 24.52 6.00
N ASN A 163 -18.11 23.24 6.40
CA ASN A 163 -19.26 22.38 6.72
C ASN A 163 -19.96 22.77 8.03
N VAL A 164 -19.26 23.50 8.89
CA VAL A 164 -19.75 23.97 10.20
C VAL A 164 -19.87 25.49 10.27
N ALA A 165 -19.69 26.20 9.15
CA ALA A 165 -19.61 27.66 9.11
C ALA A 165 -20.86 28.38 9.64
N ARG A 166 -22.03 27.71 9.61
CA ARG A 166 -23.31 28.25 10.10
C ARG A 166 -23.45 28.23 11.63
N ILE A 167 -22.52 27.60 12.35
CA ILE A 167 -22.49 27.61 13.81
C ILE A 167 -21.83 28.93 14.27
N PRO A 168 -22.44 29.70 15.21
CA PRO A 168 -22.00 31.06 15.54
C PRO A 168 -20.52 31.19 15.93
N GLU A 169 -19.96 30.23 16.66
CA GLU A 169 -18.57 30.25 17.09
C GLU A 169 -17.60 30.08 15.91
N TYR A 170 -17.98 29.27 14.92
CA TYR A 170 -17.22 29.10 13.68
C TYR A 170 -17.42 30.27 12.71
N GLU A 171 -18.60 30.88 12.67
CA GLU A 171 -18.83 32.12 11.91
C GLU A 171 -17.87 33.22 12.35
N ARG A 172 -17.68 33.39 13.68
CA ARG A 172 -16.68 34.32 14.22
C ARG A 172 -15.26 33.91 13.86
N LEU A 173 -14.94 32.62 13.89
CA LEU A 173 -13.61 32.14 13.48
C LEU A 173 -13.35 32.44 12.00
N TRP A 174 -14.34 32.23 11.12
CA TRP A 174 -14.28 32.58 9.70
C TRP A 174 -14.06 34.07 9.48
N HIS A 175 -14.77 34.91 10.23
CA HIS A 175 -14.55 36.36 10.20
C HIS A 175 -13.09 36.71 10.53
N ASP A 176 -12.53 36.11 11.59
CA ASP A 176 -11.13 36.33 11.97
C ASP A 176 -10.16 35.82 10.89
N MET A 177 -10.40 34.64 10.32
CA MET A 177 -9.57 34.06 9.26
C MET A 177 -9.56 34.88 7.96
N LEU A 178 -10.69 35.52 7.62
CA LEU A 178 -10.85 36.28 6.38
C LEU A 178 -10.42 37.74 6.50
N HIS A 179 -10.69 38.38 7.64
CA HIS A 179 -10.51 39.82 7.80
C HIS A 179 -9.34 40.20 8.70
N ILE A 180 -8.98 39.36 9.67
CA ILE A 180 -7.96 39.68 10.68
C ILE A 180 -7.06 38.48 11.01
N PRO A 181 -6.50 37.77 10.01
CA PRO A 181 -5.90 36.44 10.19
C PRO A 181 -4.72 36.42 11.18
N LYS A 182 -3.98 37.53 11.27
CA LYS A 182 -2.82 37.65 12.18
C LYS A 182 -3.18 37.57 13.67
N THR A 183 -4.46 37.72 14.02
CA THR A 183 -4.92 37.54 15.41
C THR A 183 -4.93 36.07 15.85
N LEU A 184 -5.05 35.14 14.89
CA LEU A 184 -5.03 33.70 15.13
C LEU A 184 -3.60 33.16 15.19
N ALA A 185 -2.75 33.60 14.27
CA ALA A 185 -1.31 33.33 14.31
C ALA A 185 -0.54 34.43 13.56
N PRO A 186 0.65 34.85 14.06
CA PRO A 186 1.41 35.95 13.45
C PRO A 186 1.89 35.62 12.02
N ASN A 187 2.12 34.33 11.72
CA ASN A 187 2.54 33.82 10.41
C ASN A 187 1.37 33.41 9.50
N PHE A 188 0.11 33.61 9.92
CA PHE A 188 -1.05 33.33 9.09
C PHE A 188 -1.44 34.56 8.27
N THR A 189 -1.29 34.47 6.96
CA THR A 189 -1.55 35.58 6.02
C THR A 189 -2.97 35.61 5.48
N GLY A 190 -3.75 34.55 5.72
CA GLY A 190 -5.15 34.42 5.29
C GLY A 190 -5.44 33.08 4.62
N VAL A 191 -6.71 32.84 4.30
CA VAL A 191 -7.22 31.53 3.85
C VAL A 191 -6.51 30.97 2.61
N LEU A 192 -6.01 31.84 1.71
CA LEU A 192 -5.24 31.41 0.54
C LEU A 192 -4.01 30.56 0.92
N GLN A 193 -3.32 30.89 2.02
CA GLN A 193 -2.16 30.14 2.52
C GLN A 193 -2.54 28.68 2.85
N LEU A 194 -3.72 28.47 3.44
CA LEU A 194 -4.22 27.12 3.73
C LEU A 194 -4.61 26.39 2.45
N LEU A 195 -5.31 27.07 1.54
CA LEU A 195 -5.80 26.47 0.29
C LEU A 195 -4.67 26.00 -0.64
N GLN A 196 -3.55 26.72 -0.66
CA GLN A 196 -2.35 26.32 -1.43
C GLN A 196 -1.50 25.27 -0.71
N SER A 197 -1.67 25.09 0.59
CA SER A 197 -0.95 24.06 1.35
C SER A 197 -1.62 22.70 1.18
N ARG A 198 -0.89 21.71 0.66
CA ARG A 198 -1.36 20.33 0.54
C ARG A 198 -1.69 19.74 1.92
N THR A 199 -2.75 18.93 1.98
CA THR A 199 -3.11 18.19 3.19
C THR A 199 -2.27 16.91 3.26
N SER A 200 -1.51 16.71 4.33
CA SER A 200 -0.78 15.45 4.54
C SER A 200 -1.73 14.25 4.64
N ARG A 201 -1.33 13.11 4.04
CA ARG A 201 -2.09 11.84 4.03
C ARG A 201 -2.54 11.42 5.43
N ARG A 202 -1.71 11.68 6.45
CA ARG A 202 -2.02 11.35 7.86
C ARG A 202 -3.34 11.93 8.34
N PHE A 203 -3.70 13.14 7.90
CA PHE A 203 -4.95 13.80 8.30
C PHE A 203 -6.15 13.16 7.59
N LEU A 204 -6.01 12.85 6.29
CA LEU A 204 -7.04 12.18 5.51
C LEU A 204 -7.33 10.77 6.05
N GLN A 205 -6.28 9.99 6.33
CA GLN A 205 -6.39 8.67 6.96
C GLN A 205 -6.97 8.73 8.37
N SER A 206 -6.60 9.75 9.14
CA SER A 206 -7.13 9.93 10.49
C SER A 206 -8.65 9.96 10.47
N ARG A 207 -9.28 10.38 9.36
CA ARG A 207 -10.73 10.47 9.25
C ARG A 207 -11.46 9.16 9.06
N LEU A 208 -10.77 8.09 8.69
CA LEU A 208 -11.34 6.75 8.58
C LEU A 208 -10.97 5.89 9.78
N THR A 209 -11.90 5.04 10.20
CA THR A 209 -11.57 4.00 11.16
C THR A 209 -10.58 3.00 10.56
N PRO A 210 -9.73 2.35 11.37
CA PRO A 210 -8.80 1.34 10.86
C PRO A 210 -9.48 0.22 10.07
N ASP A 211 -10.75 -0.10 10.36
CA ASP A 211 -11.50 -1.11 9.60
C ASP A 211 -11.99 -0.59 8.24
N MET A 212 -12.46 0.66 8.18
CA MET A 212 -12.84 1.31 6.91
C MET A 212 -11.63 1.44 5.99
N GLU A 213 -10.49 1.88 6.53
CA GLU A 213 -9.22 1.96 5.80
C GLU A 213 -8.83 0.60 5.21
N ARG A 214 -8.71 -0.44 6.05
CA ARG A 214 -8.34 -1.79 5.60
C ARG A 214 -9.26 -2.30 4.49
N LYS A 215 -10.58 -2.09 4.61
CA LYS A 215 -11.56 -2.53 3.61
C LYS A 215 -11.47 -1.73 2.30
N MET A 216 -11.24 -0.41 2.36
CA MET A 216 -11.09 0.41 1.17
C MET A 216 -9.78 0.14 0.42
N VAL A 217 -8.69 -0.05 1.17
CA VAL A 217 -7.40 -0.45 0.60
C VAL A 217 -7.52 -1.84 -0.03
N PHE A 218 -8.08 -2.83 0.67
CA PHE A 218 -8.32 -4.16 0.10
C PHE A 218 -9.18 -4.11 -1.18
N LEU A 219 -10.26 -3.31 -1.15
CA LEU A 219 -11.12 -3.13 -2.32
C LEU A 219 -10.31 -2.63 -3.52
N THR A 220 -9.41 -1.66 -3.33
CA THR A 220 -8.67 -1.01 -4.42
C THR A 220 -7.32 -1.63 -4.76
N SER A 221 -6.89 -2.68 -4.03
CA SER A 221 -5.60 -3.35 -4.27
C SER A 221 -5.70 -4.85 -4.55
N SER A 222 -6.82 -5.49 -4.19
CA SER A 222 -6.94 -6.95 -4.27
C SER A 222 -8.21 -7.43 -4.98
N VAL A 223 -9.22 -6.56 -5.15
CA VAL A 223 -10.50 -6.97 -5.73
C VAL A 223 -10.51 -6.70 -7.23
N ARG A 224 -10.66 -7.76 -8.02
CA ARG A 224 -10.81 -7.66 -9.47
C ARG A 224 -12.05 -6.88 -9.88
N PHE A 225 -11.91 -6.05 -10.90
CA PHE A 225 -13.00 -5.32 -11.53
C PHE A 225 -14.04 -6.30 -12.08
N GLY A 226 -15.32 -5.95 -11.96
CA GLY A 226 -16.45 -6.87 -12.15
C GLY A 226 -16.85 -7.71 -10.92
N ASN A 227 -15.93 -8.00 -9.99
CA ASN A 227 -16.21 -8.83 -8.80
C ASN A 227 -16.48 -8.02 -7.51
N HIS A 228 -16.47 -6.70 -7.61
CA HIS A 228 -16.52 -5.77 -6.47
C HIS A 228 -17.91 -5.60 -5.83
N LYS A 229 -19.00 -5.99 -6.52
CA LYS A 229 -20.38 -5.72 -6.06
C LYS A 229 -20.66 -6.19 -4.63
N ARG A 230 -20.23 -7.41 -4.28
CA ARG A 230 -20.47 -7.97 -2.94
C ARG A 230 -19.73 -7.17 -1.85
N TYR A 231 -18.52 -6.73 -2.14
CA TYR A 231 -17.72 -5.92 -1.21
C TYR A 231 -18.32 -4.53 -1.01
N GLN A 232 -18.79 -3.90 -2.09
CA GLN A 232 -19.56 -2.66 -2.02
C GLN A 232 -20.83 -2.84 -1.19
N ASP A 233 -21.61 -3.91 -1.43
CA ASP A 233 -22.83 -4.19 -0.67
C ASP A 233 -22.55 -4.40 0.82
N TRP A 234 -21.48 -5.11 1.18
CA TRP A 234 -21.05 -5.29 2.57
C TRP A 234 -20.64 -3.97 3.23
N PHE A 235 -19.84 -3.17 2.53
CA PHE A 235 -19.40 -1.87 3.04
C PHE A 235 -20.58 -0.90 3.18
N GLN A 236 -21.46 -0.87 2.18
CA GLN A 236 -22.67 -0.04 2.17
C GLN A 236 -23.54 -0.34 3.38
N ARG A 237 -23.87 -1.62 3.60
CA ARG A 237 -24.72 -2.06 4.72
C ARG A 237 -24.13 -1.70 6.08
N GLN A 238 -22.80 -1.82 6.20
CA GLN A 238 -22.14 -1.59 7.47
C GLN A 238 -21.92 -0.11 7.79
N TYR A 239 -21.61 0.72 6.79
CA TYR A 239 -21.09 2.07 7.02
C TYR A 239 -21.87 3.20 6.37
N LEU A 240 -22.64 2.93 5.31
CA LEU A 240 -23.23 3.98 4.46
C LEU A 240 -24.75 3.92 4.36
N ALA A 241 -25.38 3.02 5.12
CA ALA A 241 -26.82 2.75 5.07
C ALA A 241 -27.67 3.75 5.88
N LEU A 242 -27.10 4.36 6.91
CA LEU A 242 -27.82 5.28 7.79
C LEU A 242 -27.86 6.72 7.20
N PRO A 243 -28.92 7.51 7.42
CA PRO A 243 -28.97 8.91 6.97
C PRO A 243 -27.79 9.76 7.47
N GLU A 244 -27.34 9.54 8.69
CA GLU A 244 -26.27 10.31 9.33
C GLU A 244 -24.89 9.95 8.76
N SER A 245 -24.79 8.79 8.09
CA SER A 245 -23.57 8.32 7.43
C SER A 245 -23.29 9.00 6.08
N GLN A 246 -24.17 9.89 5.60
CA GLN A 246 -23.96 10.60 4.34
C GLN A 246 -22.68 11.44 4.36
N THR A 247 -22.33 12.04 5.51
CA THR A 247 -21.12 12.84 5.70
C THR A 247 -19.82 12.04 5.52
N LEU A 248 -19.85 10.72 5.81
CA LEU A 248 -18.69 9.83 5.70
C LEU A 248 -18.19 9.68 4.24
N ARG A 249 -19.08 9.84 3.25
CA ARG A 249 -18.73 9.71 1.83
C ARG A 249 -17.67 10.73 1.41
N CYS A 250 -17.72 11.94 1.97
CA CYS A 250 -16.73 12.97 1.68
C CYS A 250 -15.33 12.55 2.16
N ASP A 251 -15.23 11.99 3.37
CA ASP A 251 -13.95 11.53 3.91
C ASP A 251 -13.42 10.31 3.14
N LEU A 252 -14.29 9.39 2.72
CA LEU A 252 -13.91 8.26 1.86
C LEU A 252 -13.38 8.73 0.50
N ILE A 253 -14.03 9.71 -0.13
CA ILE A 253 -13.56 10.29 -1.39
C ILE A 253 -12.19 10.96 -1.19
N ARG A 254 -12.03 11.80 -0.16
CA ARG A 254 -10.73 12.43 0.13
C ARG A 254 -9.64 11.41 0.42
N PHE A 255 -9.96 10.32 1.12
CA PHE A 255 -9.03 9.23 1.38
C PHE A 255 -8.62 8.53 0.07
N ILE A 256 -9.57 8.15 -0.79
CA ILE A 256 -9.26 7.50 -2.07
C ILE A 256 -8.43 8.41 -2.97
N VAL A 257 -8.76 9.70 -3.02
CA VAL A 257 -8.06 10.69 -3.84
C VAL A 257 -6.64 10.98 -3.33
N GLY A 258 -6.50 11.32 -2.05
CA GLY A 258 -5.24 11.82 -1.49
C GLY A 258 -4.35 10.77 -0.83
N VAL A 259 -4.84 9.56 -0.53
CA VAL A 259 -4.08 8.51 0.17
C VAL A 259 -3.81 7.30 -0.73
N ILE A 260 -4.81 6.84 -1.49
CA ILE A 260 -4.64 5.66 -2.34
C ILE A 260 -4.04 6.10 -3.67
N HIS A 261 -2.74 5.93 -3.84
CA HIS A 261 -2.01 6.16 -5.09
C HIS A 261 -1.48 4.81 -5.60
N PRO A 262 -2.18 4.13 -6.52
CA PRO A 262 -1.77 2.82 -6.99
C PRO A 262 -0.52 2.87 -7.88
N THR A 263 0.24 1.77 -7.92
CA THR A 263 1.32 1.56 -8.90
C THR A 263 0.81 1.56 -10.33
N ASN A 264 1.71 1.86 -11.26
CA ASN A 264 1.48 1.59 -12.68
C ASN A 264 1.07 0.12 -12.94
N GLU A 265 1.67 -0.86 -12.24
CA GLU A 265 1.25 -2.27 -12.33
C GLU A 265 -0.23 -2.44 -11.99
N LEU A 266 -0.66 -1.88 -10.86
CA LEU A 266 -2.04 -1.99 -10.39
C LEU A 266 -2.98 -1.21 -11.32
N LEU A 267 -2.58 -0.03 -11.82
CA LEU A 267 -3.34 0.73 -12.82
C LEU A 267 -3.52 -0.03 -14.14
N CYS A 268 -2.53 -0.84 -14.53
CA CYS A 268 -2.58 -1.70 -15.72
C CYS A 268 -3.22 -3.08 -15.46
N SER A 269 -3.56 -3.40 -14.21
CA SER A 269 -4.13 -4.69 -13.81
C SER A 269 -5.65 -4.77 -14.01
N ASP A 270 -6.23 -5.95 -13.70
CA ASP A 270 -7.67 -6.15 -13.65
C ASP A 270 -8.30 -5.76 -12.30
N ILE A 271 -7.58 -5.08 -11.40
CA ILE A 271 -8.09 -4.60 -10.10
C ILE A 271 -9.06 -3.42 -10.29
N ILE A 272 -10.08 -3.32 -9.43
CA ILE A 272 -11.04 -2.20 -9.50
C ILE A 272 -10.31 -0.84 -9.36
N PRO A 273 -10.46 0.06 -10.34
CA PRO A 273 -9.79 1.35 -10.31
C PRO A 273 -10.48 2.32 -9.35
N ARG A 274 -9.71 3.32 -8.87
CA ARG A 274 -10.18 4.33 -7.91
C ARG A 274 -11.41 5.08 -8.40
N TRP A 275 -11.45 5.44 -9.68
CA TRP A 275 -12.59 6.13 -10.27
C TRP A 275 -13.89 5.33 -10.15
N ALA A 276 -13.84 4.00 -10.25
CA ALA A 276 -15.04 3.17 -10.14
C ALA A 276 -15.60 3.16 -8.71
N VAL A 277 -14.72 3.14 -7.71
CA VAL A 277 -15.11 3.24 -6.29
C VAL A 277 -15.72 4.62 -6.01
N ILE A 278 -15.13 5.70 -6.53
CA ILE A 278 -15.68 7.06 -6.38
C ILE A 278 -17.05 7.19 -7.08
N GLY A 279 -17.20 6.63 -8.29
CA GLY A 279 -18.48 6.59 -9.00
C GLY A 279 -19.58 5.89 -8.20
N TRP A 280 -19.25 4.78 -7.53
CA TRP A 280 -20.16 4.12 -6.59
C TRP A 280 -20.51 5.02 -5.39
N LEU A 281 -19.53 5.66 -4.76
CA LEU A 281 -19.78 6.55 -3.61
C LEU A 281 -20.69 7.73 -4.01
N LEU A 282 -20.46 8.35 -5.17
CA LEU A 282 -21.29 9.44 -5.69
C LEU A 282 -22.74 8.99 -5.95
N THR A 283 -22.93 7.84 -6.61
CA THR A 283 -24.27 7.31 -6.92
C THR A 283 -25.00 6.77 -5.69
N SER A 284 -24.29 6.52 -4.58
CA SER A 284 -24.88 6.12 -3.30
C SER A 284 -25.35 7.28 -2.41
N CYS A 285 -25.13 8.54 -2.81
CA CYS A 285 -25.59 9.70 -2.05
C CYS A 285 -27.13 9.77 -2.08
N THR A 286 -27.77 9.96 -0.92
CA THR A 286 -29.24 10.01 -0.83
C THR A 286 -29.80 11.42 -0.64
N SER A 287 -28.95 12.42 -0.49
CA SER A 287 -29.36 13.83 -0.39
C SER A 287 -28.53 14.72 -1.32
N ASN A 288 -29.14 15.81 -1.80
CA ASN A 288 -28.48 16.77 -2.68
C ASN A 288 -27.30 17.47 -1.99
N VAL A 289 -27.43 17.75 -0.68
CA VAL A 289 -26.36 18.33 0.13
C VAL A 289 -25.15 17.38 0.19
N ALA A 290 -25.40 16.09 0.48
CA ALA A 290 -24.33 15.09 0.50
C ALA A 290 -23.67 14.93 -0.88
N ALA A 291 -24.46 14.91 -1.95
CA ALA A 291 -23.94 14.84 -3.30
C ALA A 291 -23.09 16.08 -3.68
N ALA A 292 -23.52 17.28 -3.31
CA ALA A 292 -22.76 18.51 -3.54
C ALA A 292 -21.44 18.52 -2.76
N ASN A 293 -21.46 18.12 -1.49
CA ASN A 293 -20.26 18.01 -0.66
C ASN A 293 -19.30 16.93 -1.18
N ALA A 294 -19.82 15.81 -1.69
CA ALA A 294 -19.03 14.75 -2.29
C ALA A 294 -18.33 15.22 -3.58
N LYS A 295 -19.01 15.99 -4.45
CA LYS A 295 -18.40 16.60 -5.63
C LYS A 295 -17.30 17.61 -5.25
N LEU A 296 -17.57 18.46 -4.25
CA LEU A 296 -16.57 19.40 -3.75
C LEU A 296 -15.36 18.67 -3.18
N ALA A 297 -15.55 17.58 -2.42
CA ALA A 297 -14.47 16.75 -1.92
C ALA A 297 -13.64 16.10 -3.04
N LEU A 298 -14.30 15.67 -4.13
CA LEU A 298 -13.64 15.10 -5.31
C LEU A 298 -12.78 16.13 -6.05
N PHE A 299 -13.27 17.36 -6.20
CA PHE A 299 -12.57 18.44 -6.89
C PHE A 299 -11.70 19.31 -5.98
N TYR A 300 -11.54 18.98 -4.70
CA TYR A 300 -10.90 19.89 -3.74
C TYR A 300 -9.44 20.20 -4.09
N ASP A 301 -8.70 19.20 -4.59
CA ASP A 301 -7.31 19.36 -5.02
C ASP A 301 -7.18 20.03 -6.40
N TRP A 302 -8.28 20.19 -7.15
CA TRP A 302 -8.29 20.92 -8.43
C TRP A 302 -8.28 22.44 -8.24
N LEU A 303 -8.91 22.93 -7.16
CA LEU A 303 -9.22 24.35 -6.99
C LEU A 303 -7.96 25.22 -6.97
N PHE A 304 -6.88 24.76 -6.35
CA PHE A 304 -5.62 25.50 -6.23
C PHE A 304 -4.43 24.64 -6.66
N PHE A 305 -4.63 23.79 -7.67
CA PHE A 305 -3.63 22.85 -8.15
C PHE A 305 -2.38 23.57 -8.69
N GLU A 306 -1.22 23.21 -8.16
CA GLU A 306 0.10 23.67 -8.62
C GLU A 306 0.91 22.43 -9.09
N PRO A 307 1.24 22.29 -10.40
CA PRO A 307 1.92 21.11 -10.94
C PRO A 307 3.23 20.73 -10.24
N ASP A 308 3.95 21.71 -9.71
CA ASP A 308 5.23 21.51 -9.02
C ASP A 308 5.08 21.01 -7.57
N LYS A 309 3.86 21.08 -7.00
CA LYS A 309 3.59 20.72 -5.59
C LYS A 309 2.55 19.63 -5.42
N ASP A 310 1.56 19.61 -6.31
CA ASP A 310 0.42 18.71 -6.27
C ASP A 310 0.61 17.52 -7.20
N ASN A 311 0.14 16.36 -6.75
CA ASN A 311 0.31 15.11 -7.49
C ASN A 311 -0.88 14.88 -8.46
N ILE A 312 -0.58 14.44 -9.69
CA ILE A 312 -1.58 14.05 -10.71
C ILE A 312 -2.60 13.02 -10.17
N MET A 313 -2.16 12.14 -9.27
CA MET A 313 -3.00 11.12 -8.64
C MET A 313 -4.14 11.71 -7.79
N ASN A 314 -4.06 12.98 -7.39
CA ASN A 314 -5.11 13.69 -6.65
C ASN A 314 -6.20 14.29 -7.56
N ILE A 315 -5.94 14.43 -8.85
CA ILE A 315 -6.90 15.03 -9.80
C ILE A 315 -7.42 14.02 -10.82
N GLU A 316 -6.64 13.00 -11.18
CA GLU A 316 -7.04 11.97 -12.15
C GLU A 316 -8.38 11.26 -11.84
N PRO A 317 -8.76 10.97 -10.58
CA PRO A 317 -9.94 10.14 -10.37
C PRO A 317 -11.21 10.86 -10.79
N ALA A 318 -11.26 12.18 -10.66
CA ALA A 318 -12.41 12.99 -11.04
C ALA A 318 -12.64 12.97 -12.56
N ILE A 319 -11.57 13.14 -13.35
CA ILE A 319 -11.66 13.13 -14.82
C ILE A 319 -11.98 11.73 -15.35
N LEU A 320 -11.41 10.69 -14.75
CA LEU A 320 -11.68 9.30 -15.12
C LEU A 320 -13.11 8.86 -14.76
N VAL A 321 -13.66 9.30 -13.62
CA VAL A 321 -15.09 9.10 -13.31
C VAL A 321 -15.95 9.70 -14.41
N MET A 322 -15.67 10.94 -14.82
CA MET A 322 -16.42 11.62 -15.86
C MET A 322 -16.33 10.87 -17.19
N HIS A 323 -15.14 10.47 -17.62
CA HIS A 323 -14.91 9.74 -18.88
C HIS A 323 -15.60 8.37 -18.91
N HIS A 324 -15.35 7.53 -17.90
CA HIS A 324 -15.88 6.15 -17.89
C HIS A 324 -17.39 6.08 -17.58
N SER A 325 -17.98 7.14 -17.03
CA SER A 325 -19.44 7.21 -16.80
C SER A 325 -20.23 7.65 -18.03
N MET A 326 -19.58 8.17 -19.08
CA MET A 326 -20.28 8.70 -20.27
C MET A 326 -21.25 7.68 -20.88
N ARG A 327 -20.87 6.40 -20.98
CA ARG A 327 -21.76 5.38 -21.58
C ARG A 327 -22.77 4.82 -20.59
N SER A 328 -22.29 4.41 -19.41
CA SER A 328 -23.06 3.63 -18.44
C SER A 328 -23.97 4.48 -17.55
N HIS A 329 -23.51 5.67 -17.16
CA HIS A 329 -24.20 6.57 -16.23
C HIS A 329 -24.04 8.05 -16.64
N PRO A 330 -24.61 8.48 -17.79
CA PRO A 330 -24.38 9.82 -18.36
C PRO A 330 -24.62 10.98 -17.39
N ALA A 331 -25.62 10.85 -16.49
CA ALA A 331 -25.95 11.86 -15.49
C ALA A 331 -24.79 12.18 -14.53
N VAL A 332 -23.91 11.21 -14.24
CA VAL A 332 -22.72 11.41 -13.40
C VAL A 332 -21.74 12.35 -14.10
N THR A 333 -21.46 12.12 -15.38
CA THR A 333 -20.59 12.98 -16.20
C THR A 333 -21.17 14.39 -16.29
N THR A 334 -22.45 14.53 -16.65
CA THR A 334 -23.14 15.81 -16.76
C THR A 334 -23.05 16.62 -15.47
N THR A 335 -23.35 16.01 -14.33
CA THR A 335 -23.40 16.74 -13.05
C THR A 335 -22.02 17.11 -12.50
N LEU A 336 -20.96 16.37 -12.87
CA LEU A 336 -19.59 16.70 -12.50
C LEU A 336 -19.02 17.82 -13.38
N LEU A 337 -19.30 17.82 -14.69
CA LEU A 337 -18.91 18.91 -15.58
C LEU A 337 -19.62 20.22 -15.23
N ASP A 338 -20.93 20.17 -14.95
CA ASP A 338 -21.69 21.35 -14.50
C ASP A 338 -21.11 21.90 -13.19
N PHE A 339 -20.82 21.01 -12.22
CA PHE A 339 -20.18 21.41 -10.97
C PHE A 339 -18.81 22.08 -11.20
N LEU A 340 -17.96 21.48 -12.05
CA LEU A 340 -16.62 21.98 -12.34
C LEU A 340 -16.65 23.38 -12.99
N CYS A 341 -17.62 23.65 -13.87
CA CYS A 341 -17.79 24.97 -14.46
C CYS A 341 -18.23 26.00 -13.41
N ARG A 342 -19.23 25.66 -12.60
CA ARG A 342 -19.85 26.59 -11.64
C ARG A 342 -18.96 26.88 -10.43
N ILE A 343 -18.16 25.92 -9.98
CA ILE A 343 -17.35 26.06 -8.77
C ILE A 343 -16.29 27.16 -8.92
N ILE A 344 -15.86 27.47 -10.15
CA ILE A 344 -14.91 28.57 -10.44
C ILE A 344 -15.43 29.89 -9.88
N GLY A 345 -16.67 30.26 -10.19
CA GLY A 345 -17.27 31.51 -9.71
C GLY A 345 -17.89 31.40 -8.31
N ALA A 346 -18.21 30.20 -7.85
CA ALA A 346 -18.97 29.99 -6.63
C ALA A 346 -18.13 29.69 -5.39
N PHE A 347 -16.91 29.14 -5.52
CA PHE A 347 -16.13 28.67 -4.37
C PHE A 347 -15.79 29.78 -3.38
N TYR A 348 -15.07 30.80 -3.87
CA TYR A 348 -14.77 32.01 -3.11
C TYR A 348 -14.51 33.15 -4.09
N PRO A 349 -15.50 34.02 -4.37
CA PRO A 349 -15.43 35.03 -5.43
C PRO A 349 -14.15 35.90 -5.41
N PRO A 350 -13.62 36.34 -4.25
CA PRO A 350 -12.36 37.09 -4.21
C PRO A 350 -11.13 36.35 -4.74
N LEU A 351 -11.16 35.01 -4.81
CA LEU A 351 -10.08 34.18 -5.35
C LEU A 351 -10.50 33.44 -6.63
N GLN A 352 -11.57 33.87 -7.30
CA GLN A 352 -12.08 33.24 -8.52
C GLN A 352 -11.00 32.99 -9.57
N ASP A 353 -10.10 33.95 -9.80
CA ASP A 353 -9.04 33.81 -10.80
C ASP A 353 -8.02 32.74 -10.43
N LYS A 354 -7.71 32.60 -9.13
CA LYS A 354 -6.86 31.51 -8.62
C LYS A 354 -7.54 30.16 -8.77
N VAL A 355 -8.85 30.09 -8.51
CA VAL A 355 -9.63 28.86 -8.69
C VAL A 355 -9.68 28.44 -10.16
N ARG A 356 -9.94 29.40 -11.06
CA ARG A 356 -9.89 29.18 -12.50
C ARG A 356 -8.52 28.65 -12.91
N GLN A 357 -7.45 29.30 -12.45
CA GLN A 357 -6.09 28.90 -12.78
C GLN A 357 -5.77 27.47 -12.30
N GLY A 358 -6.12 27.11 -11.06
CA GLY A 358 -5.91 25.75 -10.53
C GLY A 358 -6.61 24.69 -11.38
N ILE A 359 -7.86 24.92 -11.77
CA ILE A 359 -8.62 23.99 -12.63
C ILE A 359 -8.00 23.90 -14.02
N TYR A 360 -7.57 25.02 -14.62
CA TYR A 360 -6.87 25.02 -15.91
C TYR A 360 -5.55 24.26 -15.86
N CYS A 361 -4.73 24.49 -14.82
CA CYS A 361 -3.50 23.73 -14.58
C CYS A 361 -3.80 22.23 -14.43
N SER A 362 -4.87 21.87 -13.71
CA SER A 362 -5.29 20.48 -13.56
C SER A 362 -5.60 19.82 -14.91
N LEU A 363 -6.38 20.50 -15.77
CA LEU A 363 -6.73 19.99 -17.10
C LEU A 363 -5.51 19.87 -18.02
N ARG A 364 -4.58 20.83 -17.97
CA ARG A 364 -3.30 20.72 -18.72
C ARG A 364 -2.46 19.55 -18.23
N GLN A 365 -2.30 19.40 -16.92
CA GLN A 365 -1.55 18.29 -16.34
C GLN A 365 -2.15 16.93 -16.73
N ILE A 366 -3.47 16.81 -16.78
CA ILE A 366 -4.19 15.61 -17.23
C ILE A 366 -3.82 15.25 -18.68
N LEU A 367 -3.71 16.24 -19.57
CA LEU A 367 -3.33 16.03 -20.96
C LEU A 367 -1.83 15.73 -21.10
N GLU A 368 -0.99 16.48 -20.42
CA GLU A 368 0.47 16.31 -20.43
C GLU A 368 0.90 14.93 -19.92
N LYS A 369 0.28 14.45 -18.84
CA LYS A 369 0.50 13.11 -18.29
C LYS A 369 -0.30 12.02 -19.00
N ARG A 370 -1.05 12.37 -20.05
CA ARG A 370 -1.86 11.45 -20.86
C ARG A 370 -2.85 10.59 -20.05
N VAL A 371 -3.35 11.12 -18.93
CA VAL A 371 -4.48 10.51 -18.20
C VAL A 371 -5.69 10.40 -19.12
N LEU A 372 -5.92 11.44 -19.93
CA LEU A 372 -6.73 11.37 -21.14
C LEU A 372 -5.91 11.92 -22.32
N PRO A 373 -5.99 11.31 -23.52
CA PRO A 373 -5.29 11.82 -24.70
C PRO A 373 -5.88 13.14 -25.21
N THR A 374 -7.18 13.37 -24.97
CA THR A 374 -7.90 14.60 -25.35
C THR A 374 -9.13 14.77 -24.47
N LEU A 375 -9.52 16.03 -24.23
CA LEU A 375 -10.76 16.38 -23.53
C LEU A 375 -11.96 16.52 -24.47
N TYR A 376 -11.74 16.57 -25.80
CA TYR A 376 -12.79 16.85 -26.78
C TYR A 376 -13.98 15.88 -26.71
N PRO A 377 -13.80 14.54 -26.68
CA PRO A 377 -14.93 13.60 -26.60
C PRO A 377 -15.75 13.76 -25.33
N LEU A 378 -15.11 14.21 -24.24
CA LEU A 378 -15.77 14.46 -22.97
C LEU A 378 -16.54 15.79 -22.98
N PHE A 379 -15.94 16.85 -23.49
CA PHE A 379 -16.51 18.21 -23.48
C PHE A 379 -17.58 18.42 -24.54
N ASP A 380 -17.55 17.68 -25.65
CA ASP A 380 -18.62 17.68 -26.65
C ASP A 380 -19.50 16.42 -26.64
N TYR A 381 -19.53 15.72 -25.50
CA TYR A 381 -20.27 14.48 -25.36
C TYR A 381 -21.75 14.63 -25.81
N PRO A 382 -22.27 13.81 -26.74
CA PRO A 382 -23.57 14.05 -27.39
C PRO A 382 -24.77 14.11 -26.45
N LYS A 383 -24.74 13.42 -25.29
CA LYS A 383 -25.85 13.44 -24.32
C LYS A 383 -25.78 14.61 -23.33
N LEU A 384 -24.78 15.49 -23.41
CA LEU A 384 -24.81 16.74 -22.66
C LEU A 384 -25.88 17.66 -23.24
N ASP A 385 -26.63 18.33 -22.36
CA ASP A 385 -27.58 19.34 -22.80
C ASP A 385 -26.86 20.54 -23.44
N ARG A 386 -27.62 21.30 -24.24
CA ARG A 386 -27.06 22.40 -25.03
C ARG A 386 -26.53 23.54 -24.14
N GLU A 387 -27.17 23.78 -23.01
CA GLU A 387 -26.78 24.84 -22.07
C GLU A 387 -25.43 24.52 -21.42
N LEU A 388 -25.24 23.30 -20.95
CA LEU A 388 -23.98 22.84 -20.37
C LEU A 388 -22.87 22.79 -21.42
N LYS A 389 -23.14 22.35 -22.65
CA LYS A 389 -22.15 22.44 -23.74
C LYS A 389 -21.68 23.87 -23.99
N THR A 390 -22.62 24.83 -23.94
CA THR A 390 -22.30 26.25 -24.10
C THR A 390 -21.46 26.74 -22.93
N LEU A 391 -21.87 26.42 -21.70
CA LEU A 391 -21.13 26.76 -20.48
C LEU A 391 -19.71 26.19 -20.49
N ILE A 392 -19.52 24.93 -20.90
CA ILE A 392 -18.20 24.29 -21.02
C ILE A 392 -17.36 25.04 -22.06
N ARG A 393 -17.89 25.31 -23.24
CA ARG A 393 -17.16 26.04 -24.30
C ARG A 393 -16.75 27.44 -23.86
N GLU A 394 -17.62 28.16 -23.15
CA GLU A 394 -17.28 29.48 -22.60
C GLU A 394 -16.24 29.40 -21.47
N THR A 395 -16.33 28.38 -20.63
CA THR A 395 -15.48 28.23 -19.45
C THR A 395 -14.10 27.66 -19.77
N PHE A 396 -13.99 26.79 -20.78
CA PHE A 396 -12.82 25.96 -21.10
C PHE A 396 -12.46 26.01 -22.58
N VAL A 397 -12.57 27.18 -23.22
CA VAL A 397 -12.30 27.42 -24.66
C VAL A 397 -11.06 26.67 -25.18
N GLU A 398 -9.94 26.77 -24.46
CA GLU A 398 -8.64 26.18 -24.85
C GLU A 398 -8.68 24.66 -25.03
N PHE A 399 -9.61 23.97 -24.36
CA PHE A 399 -9.70 22.51 -24.32
C PHE A 399 -10.80 21.95 -25.22
N CYS A 400 -11.57 22.81 -25.91
CA CYS A 400 -12.71 22.43 -26.73
C CYS A 400 -12.39 22.21 -28.21
N PHE A 401 -11.14 22.35 -28.63
CA PHE A 401 -10.72 22.20 -30.03
C PHE A 401 -9.80 20.99 -30.21
N PRO A 402 -9.91 20.26 -31.34
CA PRO A 402 -8.90 19.27 -31.71
C PRO A 402 -7.55 19.96 -31.88
N ILE A 403 -6.48 19.39 -31.32
CA ILE A 403 -5.12 19.86 -31.59
C ILE A 403 -4.83 19.55 -33.07
N GLU A 404 -4.67 20.57 -33.91
CA GLU A 404 -4.27 20.43 -35.31
C GLU A 404 -2.89 19.75 -35.39
N GLY A 405 -2.85 18.46 -35.73
CA GLY A 405 -1.58 17.73 -35.94
C GLY A 405 -1.58 16.22 -35.67
N GLY A 406 -2.58 15.65 -35.00
CA GLY A 406 -2.71 14.20 -34.84
C GLY A 406 -3.50 13.57 -35.98
N ARG A 407 -2.91 12.64 -36.73
CA ARG A 407 -3.64 11.85 -37.76
C ARG A 407 -4.85 11.15 -37.13
N ILE A 408 -6.04 11.56 -37.55
CA ILE A 408 -7.31 10.89 -37.28
C ILE A 408 -7.46 9.82 -38.37
N ASP A 409 -6.80 8.67 -38.22
CA ASP A 409 -7.03 7.53 -39.13
C ASP A 409 -7.32 6.19 -38.40
N ASP A 410 -7.32 6.15 -37.06
CA ASP A 410 -7.61 4.91 -36.30
C ASP A 410 -8.92 4.91 -35.50
N ILE A 411 -9.85 5.82 -35.79
CA ILE A 411 -11.23 5.71 -35.29
C ILE A 411 -12.12 5.41 -36.48
N LYS A 412 -12.16 4.13 -36.87
CA LYS A 412 -13.21 3.64 -37.76
C LYS A 412 -14.50 3.54 -36.94
N ASP A 413 -15.51 4.25 -37.41
CA ASP A 413 -16.87 4.31 -36.90
C ASP A 413 -17.48 2.93 -36.63
N ASP A 414 -17.72 2.60 -35.36
CA ASP A 414 -18.78 1.66 -34.96
C ASP A 414 -20.05 2.47 -34.59
N TYR A 415 -20.55 3.25 -35.55
CA TYR A 415 -21.76 4.04 -35.42
C TYR A 415 -22.75 3.66 -36.54
N GLU A 416 -23.53 2.60 -36.33
CA GLU A 416 -24.81 2.43 -37.03
C GLU A 416 -25.98 2.70 -36.06
N PRO A 417 -26.93 3.58 -36.42
CA PRO A 417 -28.18 3.72 -35.69
C PRO A 417 -29.19 2.71 -36.23
N SER A 418 -29.49 1.64 -35.49
CA SER A 418 -30.61 0.76 -35.84
C SER A 418 -31.93 1.33 -35.32
N GLU A 419 -32.78 1.78 -36.24
CA GLU A 419 -34.18 2.16 -36.01
C GLU A 419 -34.99 0.99 -35.40
N GLU A 420 -35.73 1.27 -34.32
CA GLU A 420 -36.68 0.31 -33.74
C GLU A 420 -37.98 0.26 -34.57
N GLY A 421 -38.16 -0.85 -35.28
CA GLY A 421 -39.45 -1.31 -35.81
C GLY A 421 -39.86 -2.63 -35.15
N LEU A 422 -41.08 -2.69 -34.64
CA LEU A 422 -41.68 -3.82 -33.91
C LEU A 422 -41.67 -5.15 -34.71
N THR A 423 -41.42 -6.29 -34.03
CA THR A 423 -42.34 -7.44 -33.83
C THR A 423 -41.64 -8.71 -33.25
N ASN A 424 -42.42 -9.49 -32.48
CA ASN A 424 -42.11 -10.75 -31.76
C ASN A 424 -41.52 -11.89 -32.61
N HIS A 425 -40.55 -12.66 -32.08
CA HIS A 425 -40.72 -14.03 -31.50
C HIS A 425 -39.38 -14.72 -31.13
N GLN A 426 -39.34 -15.25 -29.90
CA GLN A 426 -38.72 -16.47 -29.36
C GLN A 426 -37.42 -17.11 -29.97
N SER A 427 -36.43 -17.24 -29.07
CA SER A 427 -35.78 -18.49 -28.60
C SER A 427 -34.39 -18.94 -29.11
N ILE A 428 -33.53 -19.22 -28.12
CA ILE A 428 -32.43 -20.22 -28.00
C ILE A 428 -30.97 -19.80 -28.37
N ASN A 429 -30.12 -19.96 -27.33
CA ASN A 429 -28.67 -20.21 -27.24
C ASN A 429 -27.68 -19.52 -28.19
N ASN A 430 -26.67 -18.86 -27.60
CA ASN A 430 -25.35 -18.71 -28.23
C ASN A 430 -24.21 -18.84 -27.21
N HIS A 431 -23.35 -19.85 -27.43
CA HIS A 431 -21.90 -19.76 -27.22
C HIS A 431 -21.31 -19.02 -28.42
N HIS A 432 -20.44 -18.02 -28.22
CA HIS A 432 -19.23 -17.90 -29.04
C HIS A 432 -18.20 -16.91 -28.47
N HIS A 433 -16.95 -17.32 -28.67
CA HIS A 433 -15.68 -16.66 -28.45
C HIS A 433 -15.58 -15.27 -29.09
N LEU A 434 -14.87 -14.34 -28.44
CA LEU A 434 -14.26 -13.19 -29.11
C LEU A 434 -12.74 -13.14 -28.86
N HIS A 435 -12.03 -13.06 -29.98
CA HIS A 435 -10.61 -12.78 -30.14
C HIS A 435 -10.25 -11.39 -29.58
N HIS A 436 -9.16 -11.30 -28.82
CA HIS A 436 -8.45 -10.04 -28.59
C HIS A 436 -7.27 -9.97 -29.58
N SER A 437 -7.23 -8.92 -30.40
CA SER A 437 -6.07 -8.53 -31.20
C SER A 437 -5.31 -7.44 -30.45
N GLU A 438 -4.05 -7.73 -30.11
CA GLU A 438 -3.09 -6.80 -29.51
C GLU A 438 -2.55 -5.81 -30.58
N PRO A 439 -2.22 -4.56 -30.22
CA PRO A 439 -1.42 -3.69 -31.06
C PRO A 439 0.08 -3.81 -30.74
N THR A 440 0.87 -4.07 -31.78
CA THR A 440 2.34 -4.05 -31.80
C THR A 440 2.84 -2.61 -31.94
N PHE A 441 3.86 -2.19 -31.16
CA PHE A 441 4.56 -0.92 -31.36
C PHE A 441 5.95 -1.13 -31.95
N SER A 442 6.25 -0.33 -32.97
CA SER A 442 7.52 -0.20 -33.69
C SER A 442 8.48 0.69 -32.90
N ASP A 443 9.74 0.25 -32.85
CA ASP A 443 10.92 0.94 -32.32
C ASP A 443 11.44 2.03 -33.29
N ASP A 444 12.44 2.81 -32.83
CA ASP A 444 13.23 3.91 -33.48
C ASP A 444 12.67 5.36 -33.31
N GLU A 445 13.40 6.41 -32.90
CA GLU A 445 14.85 6.69 -32.77
C GLU A 445 15.20 7.59 -31.55
N THR A 446 16.49 7.53 -31.19
CA THR A 446 17.31 8.33 -30.24
C THR A 446 17.61 9.77 -30.66
N GLU A 447 17.65 10.72 -29.71
CA GLU A 447 18.74 11.73 -29.60
C GLU A 447 18.74 12.57 -28.30
N ALA A 448 19.88 13.21 -28.03
CA ALA A 448 20.52 13.55 -26.76
C ALA A 448 19.94 14.69 -25.88
N THR A 449 20.16 14.60 -24.57
CA THR A 449 19.96 15.65 -23.56
C THR A 449 21.26 16.39 -23.20
N PRO A 450 21.24 17.73 -23.02
CA PRO A 450 22.31 18.44 -22.33
C PRO A 450 22.02 18.64 -20.84
N ILE A 451 23.11 18.63 -20.08
CA ILE A 451 23.26 18.67 -18.63
C ILE A 451 22.81 20.01 -18.04
N LEU A 452 21.94 20.00 -17.01
CA LEU A 452 21.80 21.10 -16.04
C LEU A 452 21.66 20.59 -14.60
N LYS A 453 22.31 21.32 -13.70
CA LYS A 453 22.68 21.00 -12.33
C LYS A 453 21.50 20.85 -11.37
N ARG A 454 21.62 19.86 -10.47
CA ARG A 454 20.79 19.66 -9.26
C ARG A 454 20.89 20.88 -8.34
N ALA A 455 19.74 21.35 -7.87
CA ALA A 455 19.60 22.06 -6.61
C ALA A 455 18.88 21.11 -5.65
N ASP A 456 19.41 21.00 -4.44
CA ASP A 456 18.94 20.13 -3.37
C ASP A 456 17.62 20.66 -2.80
N ASP A 457 16.58 19.84 -2.79
CA ASP A 457 15.37 20.02 -1.98
C ASP A 457 15.08 18.69 -1.26
N ASP A 458 15.28 18.69 0.05
CA ASP A 458 14.92 17.62 0.98
C ASP A 458 13.39 17.64 1.22
N ASP A 459 12.65 16.58 0.84
CA ASP A 459 11.25 16.40 1.26
C ASP A 459 10.91 14.90 1.42
N ASP A 460 11.05 14.40 2.66
CA ASP A 460 10.78 13.02 3.14
C ASP A 460 9.27 12.62 3.16
N ASP A 461 8.37 13.41 2.58
CA ASP A 461 6.91 13.21 2.71
C ASP A 461 6.27 12.38 1.57
N ASP A 462 7.06 11.89 0.62
CA ASP A 462 6.58 11.08 -0.51
C ASP A 462 6.72 9.55 -0.30
N VAL A 463 7.04 9.11 0.91
CA VAL A 463 7.04 7.67 1.23
C VAL A 463 5.60 7.17 1.37
N PRO A 464 5.24 6.05 0.72
CA PRO A 464 4.00 5.36 1.01
C PRO A 464 3.93 5.00 2.53
N LEU A 465 2.73 4.79 3.06
CA LEU A 465 2.26 4.68 4.47
C LEU A 465 2.45 3.39 5.38
N GLY A 466 3.52 2.62 5.33
CA GLY A 466 3.49 1.17 5.69
C GLY A 466 4.84 0.56 6.00
N GLU A 467 5.85 1.41 6.09
CA GLU A 467 6.99 1.18 6.96
C GLU A 467 6.66 1.41 8.45
N ARG A 468 5.49 1.99 8.81
CA ARG A 468 5.25 2.46 10.19
C ARG A 468 4.54 1.50 11.17
N MET A 469 4.23 0.25 10.80
CA MET A 469 3.45 -0.67 11.66
C MET A 469 4.12 -1.98 12.13
N LEU A 470 5.39 -2.24 11.84
CA LEU A 470 6.04 -3.51 12.26
C LEU A 470 6.89 -3.35 13.53
N ARG A 471 6.26 -3.13 14.68
CA ARG A 471 6.83 -3.41 16.01
C ARG A 471 5.71 -3.70 17.02
N GLY A 472 5.40 -4.96 17.27
CA GLY A 472 4.41 -5.35 18.28
C GLY A 472 3.92 -6.80 18.19
N SER A 473 4.63 -7.67 18.92
CA SER A 473 4.44 -9.12 19.12
C SER A 473 3.01 -9.67 19.17
N GLY A 474 2.87 -10.88 18.63
CA GLY A 474 1.72 -11.77 18.79
C GLY A 474 1.64 -12.49 20.15
N GLY A 475 0.52 -13.20 20.31
CA GLY A 475 0.21 -14.16 21.37
C GLY A 475 -1.10 -14.86 21.04
N GLY A 476 -1.06 -16.20 20.89
CA GLY A 476 -2.17 -17.02 20.40
C GLY A 476 -3.08 -17.61 21.48
N SER A 477 -4.21 -18.18 21.05
CA SER A 477 -4.82 -19.40 21.63
C SER A 477 -5.81 -20.06 20.66
N GLU A 478 -5.86 -21.39 20.75
CA GLU A 478 -6.67 -22.44 20.09
C GLU A 478 -8.20 -22.19 20.19
N SER A 479 -9.16 -22.82 19.49
CA SER A 479 -9.36 -24.07 18.71
C SER A 479 -10.65 -23.84 17.85
N ALA A 480 -10.93 -24.46 16.69
CA ALA A 480 -11.43 -25.82 16.50
C ALA A 480 -11.66 -26.11 14.98
N LYS A 481 -11.54 -27.38 14.58
CA LYS A 481 -11.65 -27.95 13.22
C LYS A 481 -13.07 -27.79 12.61
N PRO A 482 -13.20 -27.83 11.26
CA PRO A 482 -13.59 -29.11 10.64
C PRO A 482 -12.88 -29.45 9.31
N LYS A 483 -12.98 -30.76 9.00
CA LYS A 483 -12.38 -31.52 7.90
C LYS A 483 -12.93 -31.16 6.52
N GLY A 484 -12.09 -31.24 5.49
CA GLY A 484 -12.50 -31.29 4.08
C GLY A 484 -11.33 -31.54 3.15
N ARG A 485 -11.12 -32.80 2.74
CA ARG A 485 -10.06 -33.27 1.84
C ARG A 485 -10.51 -33.11 0.39
N VAL A 486 -9.77 -32.37 -0.44
CA VAL A 486 -9.85 -32.49 -1.91
C VAL A 486 -8.42 -32.56 -2.46
N LYS A 487 -8.13 -33.65 -3.17
CA LYS A 487 -6.86 -33.91 -3.88
C LYS A 487 -6.82 -33.06 -5.15
N GLY A 488 -5.71 -32.36 -5.39
CA GLY A 488 -5.33 -31.83 -6.71
C GLY A 488 -4.01 -32.46 -7.13
N THR A 489 -3.98 -33.08 -8.29
CA THR A 489 -2.81 -33.66 -8.97
C THR A 489 -1.87 -32.58 -9.53
N PRO A 490 -0.54 -32.77 -9.53
CA PRO A 490 0.39 -31.85 -10.21
C PRO A 490 0.44 -32.08 -11.74
N PRO A 491 0.72 -31.04 -12.56
CA PRO A 491 0.95 -31.16 -14.00
C PRO A 491 2.25 -31.91 -14.34
N PRO A 492 2.41 -32.42 -15.57
CA PRO A 492 3.54 -33.26 -15.98
C PRO A 492 4.72 -32.43 -16.51
N ASP A 493 5.94 -32.65 -15.98
CA ASP A 493 7.21 -32.77 -16.74
C ASP A 493 8.52 -32.78 -15.91
N ILE A 494 8.48 -32.96 -14.58
CA ILE A 494 9.70 -33.00 -13.74
C ILE A 494 10.55 -34.28 -13.94
N ARG A 495 10.03 -35.34 -14.56
CA ARG A 495 10.71 -36.65 -14.60
C ARG A 495 11.77 -36.84 -15.70
N ARG A 496 11.86 -35.93 -16.68
CA ARG A 496 12.75 -36.14 -17.85
C ARG A 496 14.21 -35.76 -17.63
N LEU A 497 14.52 -34.89 -16.66
CA LEU A 497 15.88 -34.45 -16.36
C LEU A 497 16.59 -35.27 -15.27
N MET A 498 15.89 -36.16 -14.56
CA MET A 498 16.41 -36.85 -13.37
C MET A 498 16.89 -38.30 -13.61
N ASN A 499 16.67 -38.88 -14.79
CA ASN A 499 17.03 -40.27 -15.05
C ASN A 499 18.46 -40.42 -15.60
N ALA A 500 19.46 -40.05 -14.80
CA ALA A 500 20.84 -40.44 -15.01
C ALA A 500 21.67 -40.42 -13.71
N ARG A 501 21.13 -40.89 -12.57
CA ARG A 501 21.95 -41.11 -11.36
C ARG A 501 22.31 -42.58 -11.21
N SER A 502 23.54 -42.93 -11.57
CA SER A 502 24.22 -44.13 -11.08
C SER A 502 24.99 -43.78 -9.80
N PRO A 503 25.10 -44.68 -8.82
CA PRO A 503 25.77 -44.36 -7.55
C PRO A 503 27.31 -44.33 -7.71
N PRO A 504 28.04 -43.50 -6.97
CA PRO A 504 29.50 -43.45 -7.08
C PRO A 504 30.15 -44.61 -6.31
N PRO A 505 31.23 -45.23 -6.82
CA PRO A 505 32.10 -46.07 -6.02
C PRO A 505 33.15 -45.23 -5.27
N ALA A 506 33.69 -45.84 -4.21
CA ALA A 506 34.60 -45.27 -3.23
C ALA A 506 35.97 -44.83 -3.78
N GLU A 507 36.57 -43.93 -2.99
CA GLU A 507 37.89 -43.29 -3.04
C GLU A 507 39.05 -44.13 -3.62
N GLU A 508 39.96 -43.49 -4.39
CA GLU A 508 41.41 -43.54 -4.11
C GLU A 508 42.21 -42.53 -4.96
N GLU A 509 43.39 -42.21 -4.42
CA GLU A 509 44.38 -41.20 -4.75
C GLU A 509 44.91 -41.18 -6.20
N GLY A 510 45.45 -40.03 -6.62
CA GLY A 510 46.44 -39.97 -7.69
C GLY A 510 46.30 -38.77 -8.61
N GLY A 511 47.31 -37.90 -8.60
CA GLY A 511 47.38 -36.72 -9.45
C GLY A 511 47.32 -37.01 -10.95
N GLY A 512 46.92 -36.00 -11.72
CA GLY A 512 47.04 -35.99 -13.17
C GLY A 512 45.76 -36.36 -13.92
N GLY A 513 44.67 -35.61 -13.67
CA GLY A 513 43.43 -35.70 -14.45
C GLY A 513 42.83 -34.33 -14.71
N ALA A 514 43.63 -33.38 -15.20
CA ALA A 514 43.10 -32.11 -15.69
C ALA A 514 42.37 -32.36 -17.03
N ALA A 515 41.14 -31.84 -17.11
CA ALA A 515 40.40 -31.50 -18.32
C ALA A 515 39.69 -32.62 -19.11
N ARG A 516 38.49 -33.02 -18.67
CA ARG A 516 37.29 -32.64 -19.43
C ARG A 516 36.78 -31.37 -18.79
N GLY A 517 37.46 -30.29 -19.12
CA GLY A 517 37.25 -29.01 -18.47
C GLY A 517 35.97 -28.44 -19.02
N LEU A 518 35.30 -27.60 -18.24
CA LEU A 518 34.44 -26.56 -18.80
C LEU A 518 35.11 -26.06 -20.08
N GLU A 519 34.38 -26.04 -21.19
CA GLU A 519 34.87 -25.57 -22.47
C GLU A 519 34.30 -24.18 -22.75
N GLY A 520 34.73 -23.56 -23.85
CA GLY A 520 34.12 -22.33 -24.34
C GLY A 520 34.05 -21.17 -23.32
N LYS A 521 32.86 -20.58 -23.24
CA LYS A 521 32.61 -19.32 -22.52
C LYS A 521 32.55 -19.54 -21.01
N LEU A 522 32.00 -20.67 -20.56
CA LEU A 522 31.86 -21.00 -19.15
C LEU A 522 33.23 -21.17 -18.47
N ARG A 523 34.18 -21.84 -19.14
CA ARG A 523 35.58 -21.93 -18.68
C ARG A 523 36.21 -20.57 -18.46
N SER A 524 36.04 -19.70 -19.45
CA SER A 524 36.65 -18.37 -19.46
C SER A 524 36.11 -17.51 -18.34
N ALA A 525 34.81 -17.61 -18.06
CA ALA A 525 34.16 -16.91 -16.96
C ALA A 525 34.62 -17.42 -15.58
N VAL A 526 34.75 -18.74 -15.39
CA VAL A 526 35.27 -19.32 -14.13
C VAL A 526 36.73 -18.95 -13.89
N LEU A 527 37.57 -18.95 -14.93
CA LEU A 527 38.97 -18.51 -14.79
C LEU A 527 39.07 -17.03 -14.42
N ARG A 528 38.16 -16.20 -14.96
CA ARG A 528 38.07 -14.80 -14.58
C ARG A 528 37.66 -14.66 -13.11
N LEU A 529 36.60 -15.35 -12.68
CA LEU A 529 36.17 -15.38 -11.27
C LEU A 529 37.32 -15.75 -10.32
N GLN A 530 38.17 -16.70 -10.72
CA GLN A 530 39.34 -17.13 -9.95
C GLN A 530 40.46 -16.07 -9.91
N ALA A 531 40.65 -15.32 -10.99
CA ALA A 531 41.75 -14.36 -11.10
C ALA A 531 41.45 -13.01 -10.42
N GLU A 532 40.18 -12.60 -10.38
CA GLU A 532 39.78 -11.34 -9.75
C GLU A 532 39.98 -11.39 -8.22
N THR A 533 40.34 -10.26 -7.62
CA THR A 533 40.43 -10.11 -6.15
C THR A 533 39.35 -9.21 -5.58
N ASP A 534 38.82 -8.31 -6.41
CA ASP A 534 37.75 -7.39 -6.05
C ASP A 534 36.39 -8.11 -6.00
N ASN A 535 35.58 -7.77 -5.00
CA ASN A 535 34.30 -8.44 -4.76
C ASN A 535 33.28 -8.14 -5.87
N GLU A 536 33.20 -6.90 -6.35
CA GLU A 536 32.28 -6.48 -7.40
C GLU A 536 32.63 -7.18 -8.73
N ALA A 537 33.92 -7.21 -9.08
CA ALA A 537 34.40 -7.91 -10.28
C ALA A 537 34.13 -9.43 -10.23
N LYS A 538 34.23 -10.04 -9.03
CA LYS A 538 33.84 -11.45 -8.83
C LYS A 538 32.33 -11.65 -8.97
N CYS A 539 31.51 -10.75 -8.44
CA CYS A 539 30.05 -10.82 -8.60
C CYS A 539 29.66 -10.72 -10.08
N GLU A 540 30.26 -9.81 -10.85
CA GLU A 540 30.04 -9.69 -12.30
C GLU A 540 30.47 -10.95 -13.05
N ALA A 541 31.59 -11.57 -12.65
CA ALA A 541 32.02 -12.84 -13.22
C ALA A 541 31.04 -13.98 -12.92
N MET A 542 30.49 -14.03 -11.70
CA MET A 542 29.47 -15.00 -11.32
C MET A 542 28.16 -14.79 -12.08
N GLU A 543 27.75 -13.53 -12.32
CA GLU A 543 26.55 -13.21 -13.10
C GLU A 543 26.66 -13.67 -14.55
N ARG A 544 27.85 -13.57 -15.17
CA ARG A 544 28.06 -14.13 -16.52
C ARG A 544 27.93 -15.66 -16.52
N ILE A 545 28.38 -16.33 -15.45
CA ILE A 545 28.26 -17.79 -15.31
C ILE A 545 26.78 -18.18 -15.20
N THR A 546 25.98 -17.49 -14.38
CA THR A 546 24.55 -17.78 -14.27
C THR A 546 23.80 -17.53 -15.58
N GLN A 547 24.16 -16.47 -16.32
CA GLN A 547 23.59 -16.19 -17.65
C GLN A 547 23.89 -17.30 -18.66
N TYR A 548 25.11 -17.83 -18.71
CA TYR A 548 25.43 -18.94 -19.62
C TYR A 548 24.64 -20.21 -19.29
N VAL A 549 24.47 -20.53 -18.01
CA VAL A 549 23.66 -21.68 -17.57
C VAL A 549 22.17 -21.51 -17.93
N ILE A 550 21.67 -20.28 -18.00
CA ILE A 550 20.28 -19.98 -18.37
C ILE A 550 20.06 -20.00 -19.90
N GLN A 551 21.03 -19.48 -20.68
CA GLN A 551 20.83 -19.18 -22.10
C GLN A 551 21.20 -20.33 -23.04
N ASP A 552 22.06 -21.26 -22.62
CA ASP A 552 22.59 -22.32 -23.46
C ASP A 552 22.20 -23.70 -22.91
N GLU A 553 21.40 -24.44 -23.68
CA GLU A 553 20.94 -25.77 -23.30
C GLU A 553 22.12 -26.75 -23.13
N GLU A 554 23.20 -26.59 -23.90
CA GLU A 554 24.41 -27.42 -23.78
C GLU A 554 25.19 -27.13 -22.49
N GLU A 555 25.18 -25.90 -21.99
CA GLU A 555 25.85 -25.52 -20.72
C GLU A 555 24.98 -25.84 -19.49
N SER A 556 23.74 -26.28 -19.71
CA SER A 556 22.76 -26.64 -18.67
C SER A 556 22.61 -28.15 -18.47
N ASP A 557 23.38 -28.97 -19.19
CA ASP A 557 23.34 -30.41 -19.07
C ASP A 557 23.97 -30.92 -17.75
N SER A 558 23.55 -32.11 -17.31
CA SER A 558 23.93 -32.61 -15.99
C SER A 558 25.43 -32.87 -15.83
N GLU A 559 26.17 -33.20 -16.91
CA GLU A 559 27.62 -33.45 -16.82
C GLU A 559 28.37 -32.12 -16.66
N THR A 560 28.00 -31.10 -17.44
CA THR A 560 28.61 -29.76 -17.34
C THR A 560 28.31 -29.08 -16.01
N LEU A 561 27.07 -29.16 -15.51
CA LEU A 561 26.69 -28.57 -14.21
C LEU A 561 27.47 -29.19 -13.04
N ALA A 562 27.72 -30.50 -13.06
CA ALA A 562 28.51 -31.17 -12.03
C ALA A 562 29.98 -30.69 -12.04
N VAL A 563 30.58 -30.58 -13.22
CA VAL A 563 31.95 -30.05 -13.36
C VAL A 563 32.02 -28.56 -12.97
N LEU A 564 31.00 -27.77 -13.34
CA LEU A 564 30.89 -26.36 -12.98
C LEU A 564 30.79 -26.19 -11.45
N ALA A 565 29.91 -26.95 -10.81
CA ALA A 565 29.72 -26.93 -9.36
C ALA A 565 31.03 -27.20 -8.62
N GLN A 566 31.76 -28.24 -9.00
CA GLN A 566 33.06 -28.56 -8.40
C GLN A 566 34.04 -27.39 -8.52
N ARG A 567 34.09 -26.73 -9.69
CA ARG A 567 34.97 -25.59 -9.92
C ARG A 567 34.55 -24.37 -9.11
N LEU A 568 33.27 -24.04 -9.07
CA LEU A 568 32.75 -22.92 -8.29
C LEU A 568 33.01 -23.12 -6.79
N CYS A 569 32.75 -24.30 -6.24
CA CYS A 569 33.07 -24.62 -4.86
C CYS A 569 34.57 -24.47 -4.56
N SER A 570 35.44 -24.86 -5.50
CA SER A 570 36.90 -24.69 -5.32
C SER A 570 37.35 -23.23 -5.37
N VAL A 571 36.77 -22.41 -6.26
CA VAL A 571 37.14 -21.01 -6.45
C VAL A 571 36.59 -20.13 -5.32
N LEU A 572 35.37 -20.44 -4.85
CA LEU A 572 34.69 -19.70 -3.79
C LEU A 572 34.91 -20.29 -2.39
N HIS A 573 35.78 -21.31 -2.24
CA HIS A 573 35.95 -22.05 -0.99
C HIS A 573 36.20 -21.14 0.22
N GLU A 574 37.11 -20.17 0.10
CA GLU A 574 37.39 -19.22 1.19
C GLU A 574 36.17 -18.38 1.59
N GLN A 575 35.33 -18.00 0.63
CA GLN A 575 34.11 -17.23 0.88
C GLN A 575 33.02 -18.09 1.50
N ILE A 576 32.82 -19.31 0.98
CA ILE A 576 31.83 -20.25 1.51
C ILE A 576 32.19 -20.66 2.94
N CYS A 577 33.48 -20.79 3.26
CA CYS A 577 33.98 -21.14 4.59
C CYS A 577 34.13 -19.95 5.55
N ALA A 578 34.02 -18.71 5.06
CA ALA A 578 34.14 -17.53 5.90
C ALA A 578 32.99 -17.41 6.91
N ARG A 579 33.19 -16.54 7.92
CA ARG A 579 32.12 -16.12 8.83
C ARG A 579 31.30 -15.04 8.13
N ILE A 580 30.21 -15.47 7.50
CA ILE A 580 29.35 -14.60 6.68
C ILE A 580 28.42 -13.75 7.57
N PHE A 581 27.97 -14.27 8.72
CA PHE A 581 27.04 -13.57 9.59
C PHE A 581 27.69 -12.36 10.28
N PRO A 582 27.11 -11.14 10.18
CA PRO A 582 27.71 -9.94 10.74
C PRO A 582 27.63 -9.90 12.27
N GLU A 583 28.63 -9.30 12.91
CA GLU A 583 28.69 -9.20 14.39
C GLU A 583 27.68 -8.19 14.96
N THR A 584 27.37 -7.14 14.19
CA THR A 584 26.34 -6.14 14.50
C THR A 584 25.22 -6.26 13.48
N LEU A 585 23.98 -6.39 13.95
CA LEU A 585 22.83 -6.55 13.07
C LEU A 585 22.20 -5.20 12.75
N THR A 586 22.56 -4.65 11.59
CA THR A 586 21.85 -3.57 10.92
C THR A 586 21.47 -4.00 9.50
N ASP A 587 20.48 -3.33 8.91
CA ASP A 587 20.06 -3.55 7.54
C ASP A 587 21.24 -3.48 6.55
N GLU A 588 22.09 -2.46 6.68
CA GLU A 588 23.30 -2.29 5.86
C GLU A 588 24.27 -3.47 5.98
N THR A 589 24.57 -3.90 7.21
CA THR A 589 25.53 -5.02 7.43
C THR A 589 24.99 -6.37 6.94
N LEU A 590 23.68 -6.55 6.93
CA LEU A 590 23.04 -7.75 6.37
C LEU A 590 23.07 -7.70 4.84
N ASP A 591 22.74 -6.56 4.23
CA ASP A 591 22.80 -6.38 2.78
C ASP A 591 24.25 -6.55 2.26
N ASP A 592 25.26 -6.05 2.99
CA ASP A 592 26.68 -6.26 2.69
C ASP A 592 27.07 -7.75 2.74
N SER A 593 26.58 -8.49 3.74
CA SER A 593 26.93 -9.90 3.94
C SER A 593 26.42 -10.82 2.81
N ILE A 594 25.28 -10.47 2.20
CA ILE A 594 24.71 -11.20 1.06
C ILE A 594 25.15 -10.66 -0.30
N SER A 595 26.01 -9.63 -0.33
CA SER A 595 26.55 -9.03 -1.55
C SER A 595 27.85 -9.72 -2.05
N GLN A 596 28.00 -11.01 -1.76
CA GLN A 596 29.17 -11.81 -2.17
C GLN A 596 28.88 -12.68 -3.40
N PRO A 597 29.91 -13.09 -4.17
CA PRO A 597 29.76 -13.85 -5.41
C PRO A 597 28.88 -15.10 -5.30
N LEU A 598 28.98 -15.87 -4.21
CA LEU A 598 28.12 -17.04 -3.98
C LEU A 598 26.62 -16.70 -4.08
N PHE A 599 26.23 -15.57 -3.50
CA PHE A 599 24.83 -15.17 -3.39
C PHE A 599 24.26 -14.63 -4.70
N VAL A 600 25.09 -14.32 -5.71
CA VAL A 600 24.62 -13.98 -7.07
C VAL A 600 23.80 -15.12 -7.66
N LEU A 601 24.25 -16.38 -7.49
CA LEU A 601 23.49 -17.55 -7.95
C LEU A 601 22.17 -17.71 -7.18
N MET A 602 22.20 -17.55 -5.86
CA MET A 602 21.00 -17.65 -5.01
C MET A 602 19.99 -16.52 -5.31
N ARG A 603 20.48 -15.33 -5.66
CA ARG A 603 19.69 -14.20 -6.16
C ARG A 603 19.03 -14.52 -7.48
N SER A 604 19.79 -14.98 -8.48
CA SER A 604 19.24 -15.37 -9.78
C SER A 604 18.16 -16.45 -9.67
N VAL A 605 18.31 -17.42 -8.76
CA VAL A 605 17.27 -18.44 -8.50
C VAL A 605 16.02 -17.84 -7.86
N SER A 606 16.18 -16.83 -7.01
CA SER A 606 15.08 -16.24 -6.22
C SER A 606 14.29 -15.18 -6.99
N GLU A 607 14.91 -14.51 -7.97
CA GLU A 607 14.27 -13.48 -8.83
C GLU A 607 13.45 -14.10 -9.97
N LEU A 608 13.75 -15.34 -10.36
CA LEU A 608 12.97 -16.07 -11.36
C LEU A 608 11.65 -16.61 -10.78
N SER A 609 10.57 -16.44 -11.53
CA SER A 609 9.24 -17.00 -11.20
C SER A 609 9.28 -18.53 -11.02
N ASP A 610 8.40 -19.08 -10.20
CA ASP A 610 8.24 -20.54 -10.02
C ASP A 610 7.75 -21.27 -11.27
N GLU A 611 7.15 -20.54 -12.21
CA GLU A 611 6.75 -21.05 -13.52
C GLU A 611 7.85 -20.89 -14.61
N ASP A 612 8.98 -20.25 -14.29
CA ASP A 612 10.06 -20.02 -15.27
C ASP A 612 10.97 -21.25 -15.40
N SER A 613 10.96 -21.88 -16.57
CA SER A 613 11.80 -23.03 -16.90
C SER A 613 13.31 -22.80 -16.71
N ARG A 614 13.78 -21.54 -16.82
CA ARG A 614 15.19 -21.15 -16.65
C ARG A 614 15.69 -21.28 -15.21
N ARG A 615 14.76 -21.38 -14.26
CA ARG A 615 15.07 -21.53 -12.84
C ARG A 615 15.61 -22.92 -12.50
N LEU A 616 15.21 -23.95 -13.26
CA LEU A 616 15.56 -25.34 -12.97
C LEU A 616 17.07 -25.65 -13.13
N PRO A 617 17.77 -25.24 -14.22
CA PRO A 617 19.22 -25.42 -14.33
C PRO A 617 20.02 -24.79 -13.19
N LEU A 618 19.62 -23.60 -12.72
CA LEU A 618 20.28 -22.92 -11.61
C LEU A 618 20.05 -23.65 -10.26
N ILE A 619 18.84 -24.19 -10.03
CA ILE A 619 18.58 -25.06 -8.88
C ILE A 619 19.45 -26.32 -8.95
N SER A 620 19.54 -26.96 -10.12
CA SER A 620 20.39 -28.13 -10.33
C SER A 620 21.86 -27.83 -10.05
N LEU A 621 22.35 -26.65 -10.45
CA LEU A 621 23.71 -26.21 -10.13
C LEU A 621 23.91 -26.04 -8.62
N LEU A 622 22.97 -25.42 -7.90
CA LEU A 622 23.02 -25.32 -6.42
C LEU A 622 23.03 -26.70 -5.75
N VAL A 623 22.27 -27.66 -6.27
CA VAL A 623 22.23 -29.04 -5.78
C VAL A 623 23.57 -29.74 -5.95
N GLU A 624 24.20 -29.62 -7.13
CA GLU A 624 25.52 -30.18 -7.37
C GLU A 624 26.61 -29.47 -6.53
N MET A 625 26.49 -28.16 -6.29
CA MET A 625 27.38 -27.44 -5.36
C MET A 625 27.25 -27.95 -3.92
N CYS A 626 26.02 -28.23 -3.45
CA CYS A 626 25.78 -28.80 -2.12
C CYS A 626 26.39 -30.20 -1.96
N ALA A 627 26.50 -30.99 -3.04
CA ALA A 627 27.17 -32.28 -2.99
C ALA A 627 28.68 -32.16 -2.67
N HIS A 628 29.29 -31.01 -2.97
CA HIS A 628 30.68 -30.71 -2.63
C HIS A 628 30.83 -29.94 -1.32
N GLU A 629 29.91 -29.02 -1.02
CA GLU A 629 29.98 -28.14 0.14
C GLU A 629 28.62 -28.09 0.86
N PRO A 630 28.45 -28.85 1.96
CA PRO A 630 27.18 -28.94 2.67
C PRO A 630 26.66 -27.60 3.21
N ARG A 631 27.55 -26.62 3.43
CA ARG A 631 27.18 -25.28 3.91
C ARG A 631 26.18 -24.56 2.98
N ILE A 632 26.17 -24.90 1.70
CA ILE A 632 25.29 -24.29 0.69
C ILE A 632 23.81 -24.34 1.09
N GLY A 633 23.37 -25.43 1.75
CA GLY A 633 21.97 -25.59 2.16
C GLY A 633 21.49 -24.53 3.16
N TYR A 634 22.24 -24.31 4.25
CA TYR A 634 21.87 -23.29 5.23
C TYR A 634 22.27 -21.88 4.80
N LEU A 635 23.26 -21.71 3.93
CA LEU A 635 23.56 -20.41 3.32
C LEU A 635 22.44 -19.96 2.37
N LEU A 636 21.77 -20.89 1.69
CA LEU A 636 20.54 -20.59 0.95
C LEU A 636 19.41 -20.15 1.88
N LEU A 637 19.22 -20.83 3.03
CA LEU A 637 18.25 -20.38 4.04
C LEU A 637 18.59 -18.99 4.58
N TYR A 638 19.87 -18.73 4.83
CA TYR A 638 20.37 -17.44 5.24
C TYR A 638 20.07 -16.36 4.20
N TYR A 639 20.45 -16.58 2.95
CA TYR A 639 20.15 -15.67 1.84
C TYR A 639 18.65 -15.39 1.73
N LEU A 640 17.80 -16.42 1.75
CA LEU A 640 16.36 -16.25 1.63
C LEU A 640 15.77 -15.45 2.81
N HIS A 641 16.36 -15.59 4.01
CA HIS A 641 15.93 -14.82 5.17
C HIS A 641 16.44 -13.37 5.16
N ALA A 642 17.71 -13.16 4.79
CA ALA A 642 18.38 -11.86 4.80
C ALA A 642 18.05 -10.99 3.57
N SER A 643 17.88 -11.59 2.40
CA SER A 643 17.51 -10.88 1.17
C SER A 643 16.21 -10.11 1.37
N LYS A 644 16.24 -8.80 1.17
CA LYS A 644 15.02 -8.03 0.90
C LYS A 644 14.60 -8.32 -0.54
N ALA A 645 13.33 -8.14 -0.89
CA ALA A 645 12.93 -8.29 -2.28
C ALA A 645 13.72 -7.26 -3.11
N THR A 646 14.58 -7.73 -4.02
CA THR A 646 15.15 -6.87 -5.05
C THR A 646 14.01 -6.48 -5.98
N GLU A 647 13.65 -5.19 -6.00
CA GLU A 647 12.84 -4.61 -7.06
C GLU A 647 13.67 -4.57 -8.35
N THR A 648 13.92 -5.73 -8.97
CA THR A 648 14.46 -5.78 -10.34
C THR A 648 13.35 -5.44 -11.32
N ALA A 649 13.29 -4.18 -11.74
CA ALA A 649 12.63 -3.77 -12.98
C ALA A 649 13.28 -2.51 -13.59
N SER A 650 14.51 -2.65 -14.06
CA SER A 650 14.86 -2.07 -15.37
C SER A 650 14.33 -3.02 -16.44
N ASP A 651 13.58 -2.49 -17.40
CA ASP A 651 12.89 -3.17 -18.50
C ASP A 651 11.54 -3.84 -18.16
N SER A 652 10.67 -3.09 -17.51
CA SER A 652 9.25 -3.00 -17.86
C SER A 652 8.65 -1.86 -17.03
N SER A 653 7.97 -0.92 -17.71
CA SER A 653 7.44 0.32 -17.12
C SER A 653 6.34 0.02 -16.10
N ALA A 654 6.72 -0.31 -14.87
CA ALA A 654 5.80 -0.53 -13.77
C ALA A 654 6.50 -0.30 -12.42
N CYS A 655 5.70 0.14 -11.44
CA CYS A 655 5.99 0.22 -10.00
C CYS A 655 7.07 1.18 -9.44
N ALA A 656 6.77 2.49 -9.46
CA ALA A 656 7.13 3.37 -8.34
C ALA A 656 5.84 3.87 -7.65
N ALA A 657 5.17 2.98 -6.90
CA ALA A 657 4.13 3.27 -5.89
C ALA A 657 3.62 1.99 -5.18
N ALA A 658 4.43 0.92 -5.11
CA ALA A 658 3.98 -0.41 -4.64
C ALA A 658 4.02 -0.54 -3.13
N ASP A 659 4.50 0.48 -2.44
CA ASP A 659 5.40 0.14 -1.35
C ASP A 659 4.73 -0.08 0.00
N LEU A 660 3.42 -0.39 0.00
CA LEU A 660 2.67 -0.21 1.21
C LEU A 660 1.48 -1.04 1.60
N CYS A 661 0.69 -1.46 0.63
CA CYS A 661 -0.23 -2.55 0.91
C CYS A 661 0.47 -3.91 0.68
N SER A 662 1.71 -3.89 0.18
CA SER A 662 2.49 -5.05 -0.19
C SER A 662 3.35 -5.59 0.97
N SER A 663 3.73 -4.85 2.00
CA SER A 663 4.68 -5.41 2.98
C SER A 663 4.12 -6.56 3.84
N ILE A 664 2.82 -6.88 3.81
CA ILE A 664 2.27 -8.12 4.41
C ILE A 664 1.92 -9.16 3.34
N ASP A 665 1.37 -8.76 2.20
CA ASP A 665 0.97 -9.68 1.12
C ASP A 665 2.10 -9.97 0.13
N ALA A 666 2.99 -9.02 -0.14
CA ALA A 666 4.34 -9.25 -0.68
C ALA A 666 5.30 -9.81 0.36
N ASN A 667 5.23 -9.57 1.68
CA ASN A 667 5.99 -10.44 2.62
C ASN A 667 5.42 -11.87 2.67
N LYS A 668 4.12 -12.07 2.49
CA LYS A 668 3.54 -13.41 2.33
C LYS A 668 3.83 -14.02 0.98
N LEU A 669 3.83 -13.25 -0.11
CA LEU A 669 4.09 -13.72 -1.46
C LEU A 669 5.59 -13.92 -1.68
N THR A 670 6.46 -13.06 -1.12
CA THR A 670 7.91 -13.27 -1.05
C THR A 670 8.24 -14.37 -0.05
N SER A 671 7.61 -14.45 1.13
CA SER A 671 7.80 -15.61 2.01
C SER A 671 7.31 -16.89 1.35
N LYS A 672 6.26 -16.84 0.52
CA LYS A 672 5.77 -17.98 -0.26
C LYS A 672 6.78 -18.33 -1.37
N THR A 673 7.27 -17.34 -2.12
CA THR A 673 8.27 -17.51 -3.19
C THR A 673 9.59 -18.03 -2.64
N LYS A 674 10.12 -17.41 -1.58
CA LYS A 674 11.30 -17.85 -0.82
C LYS A 674 11.10 -19.24 -0.22
N SER A 675 9.92 -19.54 0.34
CA SER A 675 9.61 -20.90 0.81
C SER A 675 9.57 -21.91 -0.32
N GLN A 676 9.16 -21.48 -1.52
CA GLN A 676 9.07 -22.32 -2.70
C GLN A 676 10.48 -22.59 -3.26
N VAL A 677 11.38 -21.60 -3.28
CA VAL A 677 12.79 -21.78 -3.67
C VAL A 677 13.47 -22.88 -2.86
N TYR A 678 13.37 -22.85 -1.54
CA TYR A 678 13.99 -23.89 -0.71
C TYR A 678 13.28 -25.25 -0.86
N LYS A 679 11.97 -25.28 -1.09
CA LYS A 679 11.24 -26.53 -1.40
C LYS A 679 11.67 -27.13 -2.73
N ASP A 680 11.81 -26.33 -3.78
CA ASP A 680 12.24 -26.77 -5.10
C ASP A 680 13.67 -27.30 -5.05
N TYR A 681 14.55 -26.64 -4.28
CA TYR A 681 15.89 -27.13 -3.97
C TYR A 681 15.87 -28.50 -3.27
N CYS A 682 15.03 -28.67 -2.23
CA CYS A 682 14.88 -29.98 -1.56
C CYS A 682 14.31 -31.05 -2.50
N MET A 683 13.37 -30.68 -3.38
CA MET A 683 12.82 -31.57 -4.38
C MET A 683 13.87 -32.01 -5.40
N ALA A 684 14.72 -31.10 -5.86
CA ALA A 684 15.83 -31.40 -6.77
C ALA A 684 16.93 -32.26 -6.10
N LEU A 685 17.12 -32.14 -4.79
CA LEU A 685 17.98 -33.02 -3.99
C LEU A 685 17.45 -34.46 -3.86
N ASP A 686 16.18 -34.71 -4.20
CA ASP A 686 15.45 -35.96 -3.91
C ASP A 686 15.47 -36.33 -2.41
N LYS A 687 15.42 -35.31 -1.54
CA LYS A 687 15.40 -35.49 -0.08
C LYS A 687 14.05 -35.07 0.50
N ASP A 688 13.65 -35.72 1.59
CA ASP A 688 12.49 -35.27 2.36
C ASP A 688 12.74 -33.86 2.90
N PHE A 689 11.82 -32.94 2.59
CA PHE A 689 11.89 -31.53 2.93
C PHE A 689 12.17 -31.30 4.44
N SER A 690 11.46 -32.01 5.32
CA SER A 690 11.57 -31.78 6.76
C SER A 690 12.89 -32.31 7.32
N LYS A 691 13.37 -33.44 6.80
CA LYS A 691 14.69 -33.99 7.16
C LYS A 691 15.83 -33.13 6.65
N ASN A 692 15.71 -32.59 5.42
CA ASN A 692 16.76 -31.73 4.85
C ASN A 692 16.83 -30.40 5.60
N LEU A 693 15.69 -29.77 5.89
CA LEU A 693 15.62 -28.56 6.71
C LEU A 693 16.27 -28.77 8.08
N LEU A 694 16.00 -29.91 8.73
CA LEU A 694 16.63 -30.24 10.01
C LEU A 694 18.15 -30.41 9.89
N SER A 695 18.61 -31.12 8.86
CA SER A 695 20.04 -31.33 8.60
C SER A 695 20.78 -30.02 8.35
N ASP A 696 20.21 -29.12 7.54
CA ASP A 696 20.82 -27.83 7.23
C ASP A 696 20.86 -26.92 8.46
N LEU A 697 19.82 -26.95 9.30
CA LEU A 697 19.80 -26.20 10.56
C LEU A 697 20.75 -26.76 11.61
N GLN A 698 20.96 -28.08 11.66
CA GLN A 698 21.98 -28.71 12.50
C GLN A 698 23.38 -28.30 12.04
N ALA A 699 23.66 -28.35 10.73
CA ALA A 699 24.92 -27.87 10.18
C ALA A 699 25.16 -26.39 10.51
N CYS A 700 24.11 -25.54 10.39
CA CYS A 700 24.19 -24.13 10.78
C CYS A 700 24.47 -23.95 12.28
N GLN A 701 23.83 -24.75 13.14
CA GLN A 701 24.03 -24.71 14.58
C GLN A 701 25.46 -25.07 14.98
N ASP A 702 26.02 -26.11 14.36
CA ASP A 702 27.38 -26.60 14.63
C ASP A 702 28.44 -25.61 14.11
N ASP A 703 28.12 -24.89 13.04
CA ASP A 703 29.03 -23.98 12.36
C ASP A 703 28.98 -22.52 12.86
N ASP A 704 27.79 -21.93 12.92
CA ASP A 704 27.55 -20.55 13.37
C ASP A 704 26.26 -20.45 14.21
N LEU A 705 26.43 -20.59 15.53
CA LEU A 705 25.34 -20.52 16.49
C LEU A 705 24.58 -19.18 16.46
N GLN A 706 25.24 -18.07 16.11
CA GLN A 706 24.60 -16.76 16.06
C GLN A 706 23.66 -16.67 14.85
N MET A 707 24.13 -17.11 13.68
CA MET A 707 23.29 -17.23 12.48
C MET A 707 22.10 -18.16 12.75
N PHE A 708 22.35 -19.32 13.38
CA PHE A 708 21.28 -20.26 13.74
C PHE A 708 20.21 -19.61 14.62
N CYS A 709 20.60 -18.96 15.73
CA CYS A 709 19.64 -18.30 16.63
C CYS A 709 18.84 -17.20 15.93
N TRP A 710 19.44 -16.51 14.96
CA TRP A 710 18.78 -15.48 14.16
C TRP A 710 17.81 -16.07 13.12
N LEU A 711 18.16 -17.19 12.49
CA LEU A 711 17.32 -17.86 11.48
C LEU A 711 16.08 -18.51 12.07
N ILE A 712 16.17 -19.07 13.29
CA ILE A 712 15.10 -19.88 13.88
C ILE A 712 13.72 -19.20 13.87
N PRO A 713 13.55 -17.94 14.34
CA PRO A 713 12.26 -17.25 14.26
C PRO A 713 11.71 -17.17 12.82
N GLY A 714 12.58 -16.90 11.85
CA GLY A 714 12.24 -16.87 10.42
C GLY A 714 11.75 -18.22 9.92
N ILE A 715 12.48 -19.30 10.24
CA ILE A 715 12.13 -20.67 9.86
C ILE A 715 10.75 -21.07 10.40
N TYR A 716 10.46 -20.79 11.68
CA TYR A 716 9.15 -21.08 12.27
C TYR A 716 8.00 -20.30 11.61
N SER A 717 8.29 -19.10 11.08
CA SER A 717 7.33 -18.28 10.34
C SER A 717 7.14 -18.78 8.89
N THR A 718 8.22 -19.15 8.21
CA THR A 718 8.22 -19.52 6.79
C THR A 718 7.82 -20.99 6.56
N PHE A 719 8.14 -21.89 7.49
CA PHE A 719 7.88 -23.34 7.40
C PHE A 719 7.13 -23.89 8.63
N PRO A 720 5.96 -23.34 9.00
CA PRO A 720 5.27 -23.69 10.24
C PRO A 720 4.86 -25.16 10.31
N GLU A 721 4.48 -25.78 9.19
CA GLU A 721 4.05 -27.19 9.15
C GLU A 721 5.20 -28.17 9.44
N ALA A 722 6.42 -27.87 9.00
CA ALA A 722 7.59 -28.70 9.24
C ALA A 722 8.23 -28.43 10.62
N ALA A 723 8.25 -27.16 11.06
CA ALA A 723 8.86 -26.75 12.32
C ALA A 723 8.02 -27.09 13.57
N LEU A 724 6.68 -27.12 13.46
CA LEU A 724 5.77 -27.45 14.56
C LEU A 724 5.37 -28.94 14.61
N GLY A 725 5.67 -29.71 13.55
CA GLY A 725 5.19 -31.09 13.37
C GLY A 725 6.03 -32.20 14.02
N ASN A 726 7.25 -31.93 14.48
CA ASN A 726 8.18 -32.94 15.02
C ASN A 726 8.50 -32.78 16.53
N GLY A 727 7.69 -32.01 17.26
CA GLY A 727 7.78 -31.94 18.73
C GLY A 727 6.96 -33.05 19.40
N ASN A 728 7.37 -34.30 19.24
CA ASN A 728 6.92 -35.42 20.08
C ASN A 728 8.11 -36.00 20.85
#